data_AF-A0A8T3XHP0-F1
#
_entry.id   AF-A0A8T3XHP0-F1
#
_cell.length_a   1.000
_cell.length_b   1.000
_cell.length_c   1.000
_cell.angle_alpha   90.00
_cell.angle_beta   90.00
_cell.angle_gamma   90.00
#
_symmetry.space_group_name_H-M   'P 1'
#
loop_
_entity.id
_entity.type
_entity.pdbx_description
1 polymer ?
#
loop_
_entity_poly.entity_id
_entity_poly.type
_entity_poly.pdbx_seq_one_letter_code
_entity_poly.pdbx_strand_id
1 'polypeptide(L)'
;MSLINLKNSLKYKYKRLNDDIVRNFLVPCLKESTFYDRAVGFFSSASLKMALEGLRDFILKEKSEIRLITSPYLSYKDIEEIEKGLREKKIVYENEILKEINKMEEDGEINLLAQLSWLISHNKLKIRIASMESSNVRAMFHDKLGIFTDEDKNQVVFYGSLNDSYNAYAQNYDAIRVITSWGDEAKKVDIESRDFETLWRGKELGVLICEVSEAIQQKIVKYLPKNEMELLQIIQEYERQEKIAKSKPNPTGLRPWKFQQICISSVIKNDFRGLIKMATGTGKTATTFFCILEFIEKIKAKGNRIIIVVPSIELIEQWYEFLKNNISTEDYLFKYYSKTKKDQKNHINFLWEKEEQNVFLIITIGSLKNCPQLKRKVDFIIADEVHAFGTENHMQALKSIHQPQYRLGLSATPERYYDEDGTKKIFSYFGDIIFEFDISDAQKEEKEPGMETVLCNYFYDFEVSHLTHEEQKKLDALNIKIGREVAINEEIGFYELNENNKLKNLIMKRARLLKLSLNKLESLRYILLNHPDKLNQCIVYCEDTDQLNLVKNIFNETGISSYIEYHSFIPKREESLDIFRDKNIKFILSMHCLDQGIDIPDCDSLILLSSSGNPREYIQRRGRVLRNKPGKGIVNIFDIVTLPISPSSKDKGLIMAQFLRIWEFIKRSSSPEAKLKIRKYLSMMDVSEEELDAELNKW
;
A
#
# COMPACT_ATOMS: atom_id res chain seq x y z
N MET A 1 -1.65 -39.14 24.28
CA MET A 1 -1.79 -38.44 22.98
C MET A 1 -1.12 -39.31 21.95
N SER A 2 -1.76 -39.54 20.81
CA SER A 2 -1.30 -40.52 19.83
C SER A 2 -1.60 -40.03 18.43
N LEU A 3 -0.56 -39.99 17.58
CA LEU A 3 -0.65 -39.59 16.18
C LEU A 3 -1.59 -40.52 15.39
N ILE A 4 -1.79 -41.76 15.85
CA ILE A 4 -2.72 -42.71 15.23
C ILE A 4 -4.18 -42.24 15.30
N ASN A 5 -4.52 -41.36 16.25
CA ASN A 5 -5.86 -40.77 16.35
C ASN A 5 -6.18 -39.88 15.14
N LEU A 6 -5.15 -39.41 14.44
CA LEU A 6 -5.28 -38.61 13.21
C LEU A 6 -5.41 -39.48 11.95
N LYS A 7 -5.45 -40.81 12.06
CA LYS A 7 -5.47 -41.72 10.90
C LYS A 7 -6.55 -41.41 9.87
N ASN A 8 -7.73 -40.98 10.32
CA ASN A 8 -8.86 -40.65 9.43
C ASN A 8 -8.88 -39.19 8.96
N SER A 9 -8.07 -38.31 9.57
CA SER A 9 -7.98 -36.88 9.21
C SER A 9 -6.75 -36.58 8.33
N LEU A 10 -5.73 -37.45 8.34
CA LEU A 10 -4.54 -37.30 7.52
C LEU A 10 -4.79 -37.67 6.05
N LYS A 11 -4.38 -36.78 5.15
CA LYS A 11 -4.36 -37.01 3.70
C LYS A 11 -2.95 -37.37 3.25
N TYR A 12 -2.84 -38.27 2.27
CA TYR A 12 -1.54 -38.55 1.63
C TYR A 12 -0.92 -37.30 0.99
N LYS A 13 -1.74 -36.39 0.47
CA LYS A 13 -1.28 -35.15 -0.17
C LYS A 13 -2.16 -33.99 0.26
N TYR A 14 -1.52 -32.92 0.71
CA TYR A 14 -2.16 -31.63 0.93
C TYR A 14 -1.71 -30.66 -0.14
N LYS A 15 -2.66 -29.96 -0.77
CA LYS A 15 -2.38 -28.91 -1.75
C LYS A 15 -2.93 -27.60 -1.23
N ARG A 16 -2.07 -26.60 -1.15
CA ARG A 16 -2.42 -25.30 -0.57
C ARG A 16 -3.66 -24.61 -1.18
N LEU A 17 -3.89 -24.77 -2.48
CA LEU A 17 -5.10 -24.25 -3.15
C LEU A 17 -6.41 -24.77 -2.54
N ASN A 18 -6.38 -25.97 -1.96
CA ASN A 18 -7.55 -26.69 -1.48
C ASN A 18 -7.48 -27.02 0.03
N ASP A 19 -6.33 -26.85 0.66
CA ASP A 19 -6.05 -27.28 2.02
C ASP A 19 -5.30 -26.19 2.80
N ASP A 20 -5.78 -25.86 4.00
CA ASP A 20 -4.99 -25.14 5.00
C ASP A 20 -4.01 -26.13 5.64
N ILE A 21 -2.80 -26.23 5.07
CA ILE A 21 -1.77 -27.18 5.54
C ILE A 21 -1.41 -26.96 7.01
N VAL A 22 -1.50 -25.73 7.50
CA VAL A 22 -1.15 -25.41 8.88
C VAL A 22 -2.21 -25.95 9.83
N ARG A 23 -3.47 -25.59 9.61
CA ARG A 23 -4.57 -26.01 10.50
C ARG A 23 -4.98 -27.47 10.32
N ASN A 24 -4.90 -27.99 9.09
CA ASN A 24 -5.39 -29.33 8.78
C ASN A 24 -4.32 -30.41 8.98
N PHE A 25 -3.04 -30.04 9.11
CA PHE A 25 -1.94 -30.99 9.22
C PHE A 25 -0.93 -30.63 10.32
N LEU A 26 -0.22 -29.49 10.21
CA LEU A 26 0.87 -29.16 11.14
C LEU A 26 0.41 -29.02 12.60
N VAL A 27 -0.66 -28.25 12.84
CA VAL A 27 -1.19 -28.01 14.20
C VAL A 27 -1.69 -29.31 14.85
N PRO A 28 -2.55 -30.14 14.20
CA PRO A 28 -2.96 -31.43 14.76
C PRO A 28 -1.78 -32.36 15.06
N CYS A 29 -0.80 -32.47 14.16
CA CYS A 29 0.36 -33.34 14.37
C CYS A 29 1.23 -32.89 15.54
N LEU A 30 1.51 -31.59 15.68
CA LEU A 30 2.25 -31.05 16.82
C LEU A 30 1.52 -31.27 18.16
N LYS A 31 0.18 -31.14 18.16
CA LYS A 31 -0.63 -31.38 19.36
C LYS A 31 -0.54 -32.83 19.83
N GLU A 32 -0.45 -33.80 18.93
CA GLU A 32 -0.36 -35.22 19.31
C GLU A 32 1.07 -35.75 19.45
N SER A 33 2.11 -35.01 19.02
CA SER A 33 3.51 -35.47 19.06
C SER A 33 4.26 -35.06 20.32
N THR A 34 5.32 -35.79 20.64
CA THR A 34 6.32 -35.46 21.68
C THR A 34 7.68 -35.12 21.08
N PHE A 35 8.00 -35.63 19.90
CA PHE A 35 9.19 -35.21 19.16
C PHE A 35 8.82 -34.59 17.81
N TYR A 36 9.56 -33.55 17.44
CA TYR A 36 9.48 -32.92 16.13
C TYR A 36 10.86 -32.71 15.53
N ASP A 37 11.15 -33.46 14.48
CA ASP A 37 12.40 -33.39 13.72
C ASP A 37 12.15 -32.64 12.42
N ARG A 38 12.96 -31.63 12.13
CA ARG A 38 12.80 -30.77 10.95
C ARG A 38 14.15 -30.51 10.28
N ALA A 39 14.27 -30.88 9.01
CA ALA A 39 15.40 -30.52 8.16
C ALA A 39 14.91 -29.62 7.02
N VAL A 40 15.45 -28.40 6.96
CA VAL A 40 15.04 -27.39 5.98
C VAL A 40 16.20 -26.58 5.42
N GLY A 41 16.15 -26.30 4.12
CA GLY A 41 17.17 -25.50 3.46
C GLY A 41 17.22 -24.01 3.85
N PHE A 42 16.15 -23.46 4.42
CA PHE A 42 16.11 -22.10 4.98
C PHE A 42 15.11 -22.07 6.14
N PHE A 43 15.51 -21.51 7.28
CA PHE A 43 14.64 -21.29 8.43
C PHE A 43 14.22 -19.83 8.50
N SER A 44 12.91 -19.58 8.45
CA SER A 44 12.31 -18.28 8.78
C SER A 44 11.42 -18.41 10.01
N SER A 45 11.35 -17.34 10.82
CA SER A 45 10.37 -17.23 11.92
C SER A 45 8.94 -17.50 11.48
N ALA A 46 8.62 -17.21 10.20
CA ALA A 46 7.29 -17.37 9.66
C ALA A 46 6.74 -18.80 9.77
N SER A 47 7.55 -19.86 9.61
CA SER A 47 7.06 -21.24 9.69
C SER A 47 6.65 -21.61 11.12
N LEU A 48 7.49 -21.27 12.09
CA LEU A 48 7.17 -21.48 13.51
C LEU A 48 6.02 -20.59 13.97
N LYS A 49 5.93 -19.35 13.47
CA LYS A 49 4.82 -18.43 13.74
C LYS A 49 3.47 -19.04 13.37
N MET A 50 3.42 -19.74 12.23
CA MET A 50 2.20 -20.42 11.79
C MET A 50 1.87 -21.65 12.63
N ALA A 51 2.88 -22.32 13.17
CA ALA A 51 2.75 -23.49 14.04
C ALA A 51 2.53 -23.14 15.53
N LEU A 52 2.50 -21.86 15.91
CA LEU A 52 2.38 -21.41 17.32
C LEU A 52 1.20 -22.05 18.06
N GLU A 53 0.06 -22.25 17.40
CA GLU A 53 -1.10 -22.89 18.01
C GLU A 53 -0.81 -24.36 18.39
N GLY A 54 -0.05 -25.09 17.57
CA GLY A 54 0.38 -26.45 17.86
C GLY A 54 1.52 -26.49 18.87
N LEU A 55 2.41 -25.50 18.84
CA LEU A 55 3.55 -25.40 19.74
C LEU A 55 3.14 -25.18 21.19
N ARG A 56 2.05 -24.43 21.44
CA ARG A 56 1.54 -24.21 22.80
C ARG A 56 1.44 -25.50 23.61
N ASP A 57 0.73 -26.49 23.08
CA ASP A 57 0.50 -27.75 23.79
C ASP A 57 1.77 -28.61 23.82
N PHE A 58 2.60 -28.52 22.77
CA PHE A 58 3.87 -29.24 22.67
C PHE A 58 4.89 -28.80 23.72
N ILE A 59 5.04 -27.49 23.93
CA ILE A 59 6.08 -26.89 24.79
C ILE A 59 5.88 -27.24 26.27
N LEU A 60 4.62 -27.42 26.68
CA LEU A 60 4.24 -27.72 28.06
C LEU A 60 4.40 -29.20 28.43
N LYS A 61 4.53 -30.12 27.46
CA LYS A 61 4.72 -31.55 27.74
C LYS A 61 6.04 -31.80 28.44
N GLU A 62 6.07 -32.64 29.47
CA GLU A 62 7.30 -32.96 30.21
C GLU A 62 8.38 -33.56 29.30
N LYS A 63 7.98 -34.47 28.40
CA LYS A 63 8.87 -35.19 27.48
C LYS A 63 8.68 -34.71 26.05
N SER A 64 9.03 -33.46 25.77
CA SER A 64 9.01 -32.92 24.41
C SER A 64 10.36 -32.40 23.93
N GLU A 65 10.69 -32.63 22.66
CA GLU A 65 11.94 -32.18 22.03
C GLU A 65 11.75 -31.83 20.54
N ILE A 66 12.33 -30.70 20.12
CA ILE A 66 12.42 -30.25 18.74
C ILE A 66 13.89 -30.28 18.30
N ARG A 67 14.15 -30.88 17.15
CA ARG A 67 15.47 -30.91 16.51
C ARG A 67 15.38 -30.27 15.13
N LEU A 68 16.07 -29.16 14.96
CA LEU A 68 16.06 -28.38 13.73
C LEU A 68 17.43 -28.42 13.06
N ILE A 69 17.48 -28.88 11.81
CA ILE A 69 18.63 -28.74 10.92
C ILE A 69 18.29 -27.67 9.88
N THR A 70 19.11 -26.62 9.80
CA THR A 70 18.88 -25.52 8.87
C THR A 70 20.14 -25.03 8.17
N SER A 71 19.99 -24.41 7.00
CA SER A 71 21.02 -23.62 6.34
C SER A 71 20.48 -22.19 6.11
N PRO A 72 21.20 -21.12 6.44
CA PRO A 72 20.80 -19.77 6.07
C PRO A 72 20.99 -19.51 4.57
N TYR A 73 20.26 -18.52 4.05
CA TYR A 73 20.49 -17.98 2.72
C TYR A 73 21.61 -16.95 2.78
N LEU A 74 22.59 -17.07 1.90
CA LEU A 74 23.76 -16.17 1.88
C LEU A 74 23.59 -15.13 0.77
N SER A 75 23.84 -13.87 1.08
CA SER A 75 23.89 -12.83 0.04
C SER A 75 25.12 -13.02 -0.86
N TYR A 76 25.12 -12.37 -2.04
CA TYR A 76 26.29 -12.38 -2.92
C TYR A 76 27.57 -11.91 -2.22
N LYS A 77 27.44 -10.93 -1.31
CA LYS A 77 28.56 -10.42 -0.52
C LYS A 77 29.07 -11.47 0.48
N ASP A 78 28.16 -12.20 1.14
CA ASP A 78 28.51 -13.25 2.09
C ASP A 78 29.23 -14.41 1.39
N ILE A 79 28.76 -14.79 0.20
CA ILE A 79 29.40 -15.80 -0.66
C ILE A 79 30.82 -15.35 -1.05
N GLU A 80 30.97 -14.09 -1.48
CA GLU A 80 32.26 -13.53 -1.87
C GLU A 80 33.27 -13.47 -0.71
N GLU A 81 32.81 -13.10 0.50
CA GLU A 81 33.66 -13.09 1.71
C GLU A 81 34.14 -14.50 2.10
N ILE A 82 33.29 -15.52 1.96
CA ILE A 82 33.65 -16.92 2.20
C ILE A 82 34.62 -17.43 1.12
N GLU A 83 34.35 -17.16 -0.17
CA GLU A 83 35.20 -17.59 -1.29
C GLU A 83 36.62 -17.00 -1.22
N LYS A 84 36.73 -15.75 -0.72
CA LYS A 84 38.02 -15.07 -0.51
C LYS A 84 38.75 -15.50 0.77
N GLY A 85 38.16 -16.38 1.59
CA GLY A 85 38.71 -16.81 2.87
C GLY A 85 38.75 -15.71 3.93
N LEU A 86 37.97 -14.63 3.76
CA LEU A 86 37.97 -13.49 4.67
C LEU A 86 37.16 -13.76 5.94
N ARG A 87 36.22 -14.73 5.90
CA ARG A 87 35.42 -15.17 7.05
C ARG A 87 35.16 -16.66 7.00
N GLU A 88 35.14 -17.29 8.17
CA GLU A 88 34.75 -18.70 8.30
C GLU A 88 33.26 -18.89 8.02
N LYS A 89 32.93 -19.96 7.27
CA LYS A 89 31.56 -20.30 6.86
C LYS A 89 30.59 -20.36 8.04
N LYS A 90 31.03 -20.93 9.18
CA LYS A 90 30.24 -20.99 10.42
C LYS A 90 29.83 -19.60 10.92
N ILE A 91 30.77 -18.66 10.98
CA ILE A 91 30.53 -17.29 11.49
C ILE A 91 29.50 -16.56 10.63
N VAL A 92 29.61 -16.69 9.31
CA VAL A 92 28.66 -16.08 8.37
C VAL A 92 27.25 -16.64 8.58
N TYR A 93 27.13 -17.96 8.76
CA TYR A 93 25.84 -18.61 8.96
C TYR A 93 25.20 -18.20 10.30
N GLU A 94 26.00 -18.11 11.36
CA GLU A 94 25.56 -17.62 12.66
C GLU A 94 25.09 -16.16 12.60
N ASN A 95 25.78 -15.31 11.82
CA ASN A 95 25.37 -13.91 11.62
C ASN A 95 24.01 -13.80 10.90
N GLU A 96 23.72 -14.65 9.92
CA GLU A 96 22.40 -14.66 9.27
C GLU A 96 21.28 -15.08 10.23
N ILE A 97 21.53 -16.08 11.07
CA ILE A 97 20.57 -16.47 12.12
C ILE A 97 20.34 -15.30 13.09
N LEU A 98 21.40 -14.58 13.48
CA LEU A 98 21.29 -13.40 14.33
C LEU A 98 20.49 -12.26 13.67
N LYS A 99 20.63 -12.05 12.36
CA LYS A 99 19.82 -11.07 11.61
C LYS A 99 18.34 -11.42 11.67
N GLU A 100 17.97 -12.69 11.47
CA GLU A 100 16.57 -13.12 11.54
C GLU A 100 16.01 -12.95 12.97
N ILE A 101 16.80 -13.24 14.02
CA ILE A 101 16.40 -12.99 15.42
C ILE A 101 16.21 -11.51 15.71
N ASN A 102 17.13 -10.65 15.25
CA ASN A 102 16.99 -9.20 15.42
C ASN A 102 15.76 -8.66 14.68
N LYS A 103 15.44 -9.20 13.51
CA LYS A 103 14.23 -8.87 12.76
C LYS A 103 12.96 -9.24 13.53
N MET A 104 12.92 -10.40 14.19
CA MET A 104 11.80 -10.76 15.08
C MET A 104 11.63 -9.77 16.25
N GLU A 105 12.74 -9.26 16.79
CA GLU A 105 12.75 -8.22 17.84
C GLU A 105 12.16 -6.90 17.30
N GLU A 106 12.56 -6.48 16.09
CA GLU A 106 12.05 -5.28 15.42
C GLU A 106 10.57 -5.39 15.01
N ASP A 107 10.15 -6.55 14.52
CA ASP A 107 8.75 -6.84 14.14
C ASP A 107 7.84 -7.06 15.37
N GLY A 108 8.39 -7.02 16.59
CA GLY A 108 7.62 -7.13 17.83
C GLY A 108 7.07 -8.54 18.11
N GLU A 109 7.73 -9.59 17.62
CA GLU A 109 7.27 -10.99 17.72
C GLU A 109 7.53 -11.62 19.11
N ILE A 110 7.14 -10.91 20.18
CA ILE A 110 7.42 -11.28 21.58
C ILE A 110 6.90 -12.69 21.92
N ASN A 111 5.73 -13.09 21.43
CA ASN A 111 5.17 -14.42 21.71
C ASN A 111 6.02 -15.57 21.15
N LEU A 112 6.52 -15.44 19.92
CA LEU A 112 7.38 -16.45 19.31
C LEU A 112 8.73 -16.52 20.02
N LEU A 113 9.34 -15.35 20.31
CA LEU A 113 10.60 -15.27 21.03
C LEU A 113 10.50 -15.87 22.45
N ALA A 114 9.40 -15.62 23.16
CA ALA A 114 9.16 -16.19 24.49
C ALA A 114 9.06 -17.73 24.46
N GLN A 115 8.34 -18.28 23.47
CA GLN A 115 8.20 -19.74 23.30
C GLN A 115 9.52 -20.41 22.91
N LEU A 116 10.30 -19.81 22.01
CA LEU A 116 11.64 -20.29 21.66
C LEU A 116 12.59 -20.25 22.88
N SER A 117 12.56 -19.17 23.64
CA SER A 117 13.36 -19.01 24.87
C SER A 117 13.03 -20.10 25.90
N TRP A 118 11.74 -20.39 26.06
CA TRP A 118 11.30 -21.45 26.95
C TRP A 118 11.81 -22.83 26.52
N LEU A 119 11.70 -23.15 25.23
CA LEU A 119 12.21 -24.41 24.69
C LEU A 119 13.73 -24.56 24.88
N ILE A 120 14.50 -23.52 24.60
CA ILE A 120 15.97 -23.53 24.74
C ILE A 120 16.36 -23.70 26.22
N SER A 121 15.76 -22.90 27.12
CA SER A 121 16.08 -22.95 28.56
C SER A 121 15.76 -24.29 29.23
N HIS A 122 14.81 -25.05 28.69
CA HIS A 122 14.45 -26.38 29.17
C HIS A 122 15.13 -27.52 28.39
N ASN A 123 16.13 -27.22 27.55
CA ASN A 123 16.83 -28.21 26.69
C ASN A 123 15.90 -28.97 25.73
N LYS A 124 14.78 -28.37 25.33
CA LYS A 124 13.76 -28.95 24.44
C LYS A 124 13.89 -28.51 22.98
N LEU A 125 14.74 -27.54 22.65
CA LEU A 125 15.03 -27.15 21.26
C LEU A 125 16.52 -27.24 20.98
N LYS A 126 16.89 -28.04 19.98
CA LYS A 126 18.26 -28.18 19.49
C LYS A 126 18.32 -27.70 18.04
N ILE A 127 19.25 -26.79 17.75
CA ILE A 127 19.42 -26.23 16.41
C ILE A 127 20.82 -26.59 15.92
N ARG A 128 20.88 -27.17 14.73
CA ARG A 128 22.12 -27.48 14.02
C ARG A 128 22.11 -26.84 12.63
N ILE A 129 23.28 -26.37 12.23
CA ILE A 129 23.53 -25.72 10.96
C ILE A 129 24.11 -26.75 9.99
N ALA A 130 23.46 -26.94 8.84
CA ALA A 130 23.94 -27.78 7.75
C ALA A 130 24.70 -26.96 6.71
N SER A 131 25.80 -27.51 6.20
CA SER A 131 26.64 -26.87 5.20
C SER A 131 27.26 -27.89 4.26
N MET A 132 27.21 -27.66 2.94
CA MET A 132 27.83 -28.57 1.96
C MET A 132 29.36 -28.50 2.02
N GLU A 133 30.05 -29.64 1.95
CA GLU A 133 31.53 -29.77 1.91
C GLU A 133 32.16 -29.40 0.54
N SER A 134 31.34 -29.05 -0.46
CA SER A 134 31.84 -28.80 -1.81
C SER A 134 32.68 -27.52 -1.92
N SER A 135 33.63 -27.49 -2.86
CA SER A 135 34.39 -26.28 -3.24
C SER A 135 33.50 -25.18 -3.83
N ASN A 136 32.26 -25.50 -4.20
CA ASN A 136 31.26 -24.54 -4.62
C ASN A 136 30.53 -23.98 -3.40
N VAL A 137 30.87 -22.74 -2.99
CA VAL A 137 30.24 -22.05 -1.86
C VAL A 137 28.73 -21.83 -2.09
N ARG A 138 28.25 -21.92 -3.34
CA ARG A 138 26.84 -21.80 -3.70
C ARG A 138 26.03 -23.09 -3.52
N ALA A 139 26.67 -24.23 -3.23
CA ALA A 139 25.95 -25.47 -2.95
C ALA A 139 25.22 -25.36 -1.61
N MET A 140 23.88 -25.42 -1.65
CA MET A 140 23.04 -25.30 -0.46
C MET A 140 22.48 -26.65 -0.04
N PHE A 141 22.41 -26.86 1.28
CA PHE A 141 21.56 -27.89 1.86
C PHE A 141 20.10 -27.48 1.61
N HIS A 142 19.31 -28.33 0.95
CA HIS A 142 17.94 -28.01 0.56
C HIS A 142 17.00 -29.20 0.77
N ASP A 143 17.26 -29.98 1.81
CA ASP A 143 16.30 -30.98 2.27
C ASP A 143 15.04 -30.29 2.84
N LYS A 144 13.91 -31.01 2.82
CA LYS A 144 12.59 -30.50 3.23
C LYS A 144 11.78 -31.57 3.94
N LEU A 145 12.43 -32.24 4.88
CA LEU A 145 11.88 -33.34 5.65
C LEU A 145 11.31 -32.84 6.99
N GLY A 146 10.18 -33.38 7.41
CA GLY A 146 9.70 -33.21 8.77
C GLY A 146 9.08 -34.49 9.32
N ILE A 147 9.35 -34.78 10.59
CA ILE A 147 8.91 -36.01 11.26
C ILE A 147 8.30 -35.65 12.60
N PHE A 148 7.05 -36.05 12.80
CA PHE A 148 6.38 -36.03 14.09
C PHE A 148 6.44 -37.42 14.70
N THR A 149 6.81 -37.54 15.97
CA THR A 149 6.77 -38.82 16.71
C THR A 149 6.00 -38.64 18.01
N ASP A 150 5.09 -39.57 18.33
CA ASP A 150 4.35 -39.58 19.60
C ASP A 150 5.00 -40.47 20.67
N GLU A 151 4.36 -40.60 21.84
CA GLU A 151 4.84 -41.43 22.95
C GLU A 151 4.88 -42.93 22.62
N ASP A 152 3.97 -43.39 21.76
CA ASP A 152 3.86 -44.78 21.31
C ASP A 152 4.83 -45.10 20.16
N LYS A 153 5.69 -44.13 19.77
CA LYS A 153 6.61 -44.19 18.62
C LYS A 153 5.92 -44.31 17.27
N ASN A 154 4.65 -43.93 17.18
CA ASN A 154 4.05 -43.73 15.87
C ASN A 154 4.65 -42.46 15.25
N GLN A 155 4.87 -42.50 13.94
CA GLN A 155 5.52 -41.41 13.21
C GLN A 155 4.68 -40.95 12.02
N VAL A 156 4.69 -39.64 11.79
CA VAL A 156 4.14 -39.00 10.60
C VAL A 156 5.27 -38.23 9.94
N VAL A 157 5.64 -38.63 8.73
CA VAL A 157 6.70 -38.00 7.94
C VAL A 157 6.07 -37.20 6.82
N PHE A 158 6.60 -36.00 6.55
CA PHE A 158 6.19 -35.20 5.42
C PHE A 158 7.37 -34.61 4.66
N TYR A 159 7.19 -34.49 3.34
CA TYR A 159 8.15 -33.92 2.41
C TYR A 159 7.42 -33.16 1.31
N GLY A 160 7.98 -32.04 0.85
CA GLY A 160 7.30 -31.19 -0.13
C GLY A 160 8.04 -29.92 -0.49
N SER A 161 7.42 -29.09 -1.32
CA SER A 161 8.02 -27.83 -1.80
C SER A 161 8.00 -26.70 -0.78
N LEU A 162 7.30 -26.87 0.35
CA LEU A 162 7.25 -25.89 1.46
C LEU A 162 8.66 -25.51 1.91
N ASN A 163 9.10 -24.32 1.50
CA ASN A 163 10.17 -23.61 2.19
C ASN A 163 9.60 -23.08 3.51
N ASP A 164 10.36 -23.08 4.59
CA ASP A 164 9.92 -22.49 5.85
C ASP A 164 10.04 -20.95 5.74
N SER A 165 9.12 -20.32 4.98
CA SER A 165 9.00 -18.88 4.74
C SER A 165 7.51 -18.51 4.64
N TYR A 166 7.11 -17.29 5.01
CA TYR A 166 5.70 -16.86 4.92
C TYR A 166 5.13 -17.12 3.51
N ASN A 167 5.91 -16.87 2.45
CA ASN A 167 5.49 -17.01 1.05
C ASN A 167 5.19 -18.45 0.60
N ALA A 168 5.86 -19.45 1.18
CA ALA A 168 5.56 -20.85 0.88
C ALA A 168 4.22 -21.29 1.47
N TYR A 169 3.85 -20.70 2.61
CA TYR A 169 2.56 -20.94 3.25
C TYR A 169 1.49 -19.90 2.89
N ALA A 170 1.84 -18.81 2.16
CA ALA A 170 0.97 -17.68 1.82
C ALA A 170 0.71 -17.47 0.30
N GLN A 171 1.63 -17.79 -0.64
CA GLN A 171 1.40 -17.49 -2.09
C GLN A 171 1.84 -18.54 -3.13
N ASN A 172 2.72 -19.49 -2.82
CA ASN A 172 3.21 -20.46 -3.81
C ASN A 172 2.26 -21.67 -4.05
N TYR A 173 2.36 -22.30 -5.23
CA TYR A 173 1.79 -23.64 -5.48
C TYR A 173 2.61 -24.67 -4.70
N ASP A 174 2.33 -24.81 -3.41
CA ASP A 174 3.01 -25.75 -2.53
C ASP A 174 2.14 -26.95 -2.18
N ALA A 175 2.79 -28.12 -2.19
CA ALA A 175 2.17 -29.38 -1.79
C ALA A 175 3.14 -30.18 -0.93
N ILE A 176 2.59 -30.79 0.12
CA ILE A 176 3.27 -31.80 0.91
C ILE A 176 2.69 -33.18 0.62
N ARG A 177 3.56 -34.16 0.70
CA ARG A 177 3.21 -35.57 0.80
C ARG A 177 3.42 -36.00 2.23
N VAL A 178 2.51 -36.82 2.72
CA VAL A 178 2.48 -37.30 4.11
C VAL A 178 2.41 -38.81 4.08
N ILE A 179 3.30 -39.42 4.86
CA ILE A 179 3.40 -40.87 5.02
C ILE A 179 3.41 -41.19 6.51
N THR A 180 2.89 -42.36 6.89
CA THR A 180 2.64 -42.71 8.30
C THR A 180 3.28 -44.05 8.65
N SER A 181 3.75 -44.19 9.89
CA SER A 181 4.38 -45.43 10.38
C SER A 181 3.37 -46.57 10.51
N TRP A 182 2.08 -46.26 10.50
CA TRP A 182 1.00 -47.22 10.40
C TRP A 182 0.52 -47.32 8.94
N GLY A 183 0.29 -48.55 8.48
CA GLY A 183 -0.15 -48.84 7.11
C GLY A 183 1.01 -49.24 6.18
N ASP A 184 0.76 -49.19 4.88
CA ASP A 184 1.64 -49.79 3.86
C ASP A 184 2.99 -49.06 3.67
N GLU A 185 3.12 -47.84 4.19
CA GLU A 185 4.32 -47.00 4.02
C GLU A 185 5.27 -47.01 5.23
N ALA A 186 5.03 -47.87 6.22
CA ALA A 186 5.85 -47.98 7.44
C ALA A 186 7.35 -48.13 7.15
N LYS A 187 7.71 -48.94 6.14
CA LYS A 187 9.12 -49.12 5.74
C LYS A 187 9.77 -47.84 5.21
N LYS A 188 9.01 -46.96 4.56
CA LYS A 188 9.54 -45.68 4.06
C LYS A 188 9.79 -44.72 5.21
N VAL A 189 8.86 -44.66 6.17
CA VAL A 189 9.01 -43.88 7.41
C VAL A 189 10.27 -44.26 8.16
N ASP A 190 10.54 -45.57 8.29
CA ASP A 190 11.77 -46.06 8.92
C ASP A 190 13.05 -45.59 8.19
N ILE A 191 13.02 -45.48 6.86
CA ILE A 191 14.16 -45.01 6.05
C ILE A 191 14.37 -43.52 6.31
N GLU A 192 13.34 -42.70 6.11
CA GLU A 192 13.41 -41.25 6.31
C GLU A 192 13.85 -40.88 7.74
N SER A 193 13.38 -41.62 8.74
CA SER A 193 13.79 -41.40 10.14
C SER A 193 15.26 -41.76 10.37
N ARG A 194 15.80 -42.78 9.69
CA ARG A 194 17.24 -43.13 9.77
C ARG A 194 18.11 -42.14 9.02
N ASP A 195 17.63 -41.62 7.90
CA ASP A 195 18.34 -40.61 7.11
C ASP A 195 18.43 -39.30 7.90
N PHE A 196 17.34 -38.87 8.53
CA PHE A 196 17.38 -37.73 9.47
C PHE A 196 18.36 -37.96 10.62
N GLU A 197 18.39 -39.14 11.24
CA GLU A 197 19.36 -39.46 12.30
C GLU A 197 20.82 -39.45 11.83
N THR A 198 21.07 -39.93 10.62
CA THR A 198 22.40 -39.95 9.99
C THR A 198 22.89 -38.52 9.76
N LEU A 199 22.02 -37.69 9.18
CA LEU A 199 22.26 -36.27 9.00
C LEU A 199 22.43 -35.56 10.34
N TRP A 200 21.51 -35.75 11.29
CA TRP A 200 21.57 -35.13 12.62
C TRP A 200 22.91 -35.42 13.30
N ARG A 201 23.40 -36.66 13.24
CA ARG A 201 24.69 -37.07 13.85
C ARG A 201 25.92 -36.61 13.07
N GLY A 202 25.77 -35.91 11.95
CA GLY A 202 26.88 -35.47 11.10
C GLY A 202 27.62 -36.63 10.44
N LYS A 203 26.90 -37.71 10.10
CA LYS A 203 27.47 -38.89 9.41
C LYS A 203 27.15 -38.91 7.91
N GLU A 204 26.37 -37.94 7.44
CA GLU A 204 26.02 -37.81 6.03
C GLU A 204 27.23 -37.34 5.22
N LEU A 205 27.55 -38.05 4.15
CA LEU A 205 28.72 -37.74 3.32
C LEU A 205 28.49 -36.42 2.56
N GLY A 206 29.42 -35.49 2.66
CA GLY A 206 29.36 -34.21 1.95
C GLY A 206 28.52 -33.12 2.64
N VAL A 207 27.99 -33.38 3.85
CA VAL A 207 27.27 -32.38 4.66
C VAL A 207 27.92 -32.24 6.03
N LEU A 208 28.44 -31.05 6.31
CA LEU A 208 28.92 -30.64 7.63
C LEU A 208 27.76 -30.16 8.48
N ILE A 209 27.70 -30.67 9.70
CA ILE A 209 26.68 -30.32 10.69
C ILE A 209 27.39 -29.73 11.89
N CYS A 210 27.05 -28.49 12.24
CA CYS A 210 27.59 -27.81 13.42
C CYS A 210 26.48 -27.31 14.33
N GLU A 211 26.73 -27.27 15.63
CA GLU A 211 25.81 -26.67 16.60
C GLU A 211 25.92 -25.15 16.55
N VAL A 212 24.79 -24.47 16.77
CA VAL A 212 24.76 -23.02 16.94
C VAL A 212 25.56 -22.61 18.18
N SER A 213 26.26 -21.48 18.12
CA SER A 213 26.99 -20.95 19.27
C SER A 213 26.09 -20.62 20.47
N GLU A 214 26.66 -20.69 21.66
CA GLU A 214 26.01 -20.25 22.91
C GLU A 214 25.55 -18.79 22.83
N ALA A 215 26.24 -17.94 22.06
CA ALA A 215 25.86 -16.54 21.87
C ALA A 215 24.48 -16.38 21.22
N ILE A 216 24.15 -17.20 20.21
CA ILE A 216 22.82 -17.21 19.59
C ILE A 216 21.77 -17.66 20.60
N GLN A 217 22.07 -18.71 21.36
CA GLN A 217 21.14 -19.22 22.38
C GLN A 217 20.86 -18.15 23.44
N GLN A 218 21.89 -17.46 23.94
CA GLN A 218 21.76 -16.38 24.93
C GLN A 218 20.93 -15.20 24.41
N LYS A 219 21.09 -14.85 23.12
CA LYS A 219 20.30 -13.78 22.49
C LYS A 219 18.81 -14.11 22.45
N ILE A 220 18.44 -15.38 22.22
CA ILE A 220 17.05 -15.83 22.30
C ILE A 220 16.59 -15.85 23.76
N VAL A 221 17.36 -16.46 24.67
CA VAL A 221 17.01 -16.60 26.10
C VAL A 221 16.78 -15.26 26.83
N LYS A 222 17.19 -14.12 26.26
CA LYS A 222 16.81 -12.77 26.71
C LYS A 222 15.28 -12.60 26.91
N TYR A 223 14.45 -13.33 26.16
CA TYR A 223 12.98 -13.28 26.23
C TYR A 223 12.35 -14.37 27.10
N LEU A 224 13.16 -15.07 27.91
CA LEU A 224 12.69 -16.14 28.78
C LEU A 224 11.64 -15.62 29.78
N PRO A 225 10.41 -16.16 29.78
CA PRO A 225 9.43 -15.88 30.83
C PRO A 225 9.94 -16.36 32.20
N LYS A 226 9.60 -15.66 33.28
CA LYS A 226 10.05 -15.99 34.64
C LYS A 226 9.52 -17.33 35.13
N ASN A 227 8.36 -17.74 34.64
CA ASN A 227 7.70 -18.99 34.99
C ASN A 227 6.68 -19.37 33.91
N GLU A 228 6.12 -20.57 34.05
CA GLU A 228 5.10 -21.11 33.15
C GLU A 228 3.84 -20.23 33.08
N MET A 229 3.44 -19.60 34.19
CA MET A 229 2.28 -18.71 34.18
C MET A 229 2.49 -17.47 33.30
N GLU A 230 3.68 -16.87 33.32
CA GLU A 230 4.01 -15.73 32.45
C GLU A 230 4.05 -16.16 30.98
N LEU A 231 4.58 -17.34 30.67
CA LEU A 231 4.52 -17.90 29.31
C LEU A 231 3.06 -18.06 28.86
N LEU A 232 2.20 -18.66 29.69
CA LEU A 232 0.79 -18.85 29.39
C LEU A 232 0.06 -17.51 29.21
N GLN A 233 0.40 -16.48 29.98
CA GLN A 233 -0.16 -15.14 29.82
C GLN A 233 0.24 -14.50 28.48
N ILE A 234 1.51 -14.62 28.06
CA ILE A 234 1.99 -14.12 26.76
C ILE A 234 1.25 -14.83 25.62
N ILE A 235 1.10 -16.16 25.71
CA ILE A 235 0.37 -16.96 24.72
C ILE A 235 -1.10 -16.56 24.68
N GLN A 236 -1.76 -16.43 25.84
CA GLN A 236 -3.17 -16.05 25.92
C GLN A 236 -3.43 -14.64 25.40
N GLU A 237 -2.54 -13.68 25.68
CA GLU A 237 -2.66 -12.32 25.18
C GLU A 237 -2.50 -12.29 23.66
N TYR A 238 -1.53 -13.03 23.11
CA TYR A 238 -1.39 -13.19 21.66
C TYR A 238 -2.63 -13.84 21.04
N GLU A 239 -3.13 -14.93 21.61
CA GLU A 239 -4.37 -15.58 21.16
C GLU A 239 -5.58 -14.66 21.26
N ARG A 240 -5.66 -13.82 22.30
CA ARG A 240 -6.72 -12.83 22.48
C ARG A 240 -6.64 -11.78 21.37
N GLN A 241 -5.45 -11.26 21.07
CA GLN A 241 -5.24 -10.30 19.98
C GLN A 241 -5.54 -10.92 18.61
N GLU A 242 -5.12 -12.16 18.37
CA GLU A 242 -5.44 -12.93 17.16
C GLU A 242 -6.94 -13.20 17.04
N LYS A 243 -7.59 -13.58 18.15
CA LYS A 243 -9.04 -13.79 18.19
C LYS A 243 -9.77 -12.49 17.98
N ILE A 244 -9.36 -11.38 18.58
CA ILE A 244 -9.93 -10.06 18.35
C ILE A 244 -9.75 -9.64 16.89
N ALA A 245 -8.56 -9.84 16.32
CA ALA A 245 -8.31 -9.60 14.90
C ALA A 245 -9.20 -10.47 13.99
N LYS A 246 -9.55 -11.69 14.42
CA LYS A 246 -10.43 -12.64 13.70
C LYS A 246 -11.93 -12.47 14.02
N SER A 247 -12.28 -11.91 15.17
CA SER A 247 -13.66 -11.75 15.70
C SER A 247 -14.17 -10.33 15.56
N LYS A 248 -13.33 -9.37 15.15
CA LYS A 248 -13.78 -8.11 14.59
C LYS A 248 -14.79 -8.46 13.49
N PRO A 249 -16.01 -7.88 13.50
CA PRO A 249 -16.95 -8.07 12.41
C PRO A 249 -16.28 -7.46 11.19
N ASN A 250 -15.67 -8.33 10.40
CA ASN A 250 -15.08 -7.99 9.13
C ASN A 250 -15.79 -8.87 8.11
N PRO A 251 -17.00 -8.48 7.69
CA PRO A 251 -17.78 -9.26 6.73
C PRO A 251 -17.00 -9.58 5.44
N THR A 252 -15.87 -8.90 5.19
CA THR A 252 -15.06 -8.99 3.97
C THR A 252 -13.66 -9.61 4.15
N GLY A 253 -13.17 -9.81 5.38
CA GLY A 253 -11.81 -10.31 5.64
C GLY A 253 -10.68 -9.29 5.36
N LEU A 254 -10.98 -8.00 5.25
CA LEU A 254 -10.02 -6.93 4.97
C LEU A 254 -8.95 -6.77 6.07
N ARG A 255 -7.66 -6.86 5.75
CA ARG A 255 -6.57 -6.69 6.73
C ARG A 255 -5.72 -5.46 6.42
N PRO A 256 -5.22 -4.74 7.45
CA PRO A 256 -4.32 -3.62 7.23
C PRO A 256 -2.94 -4.11 6.77
N TRP A 257 -2.42 -3.51 5.70
CA TRP A 257 -1.02 -3.67 5.28
C TRP A 257 -0.05 -3.10 6.33
N LYS A 258 1.25 -3.45 6.23
CA LYS A 258 2.27 -3.05 7.21
C LYS A 258 2.27 -1.54 7.49
N PHE A 259 2.36 -0.70 6.45
CA PHE A 259 2.33 0.76 6.65
C PHE A 259 1.01 1.27 7.22
N GLN A 260 -0.12 0.61 6.94
CA GLN A 260 -1.42 0.98 7.50
C GLN A 260 -1.46 0.70 8.99
N GLN A 261 -0.82 -0.37 9.46
CA GLN A 261 -0.65 -0.65 10.90
C GLN A 261 0.18 0.45 11.57
N ILE A 262 1.27 0.90 10.95
CA ILE A 262 2.09 2.01 11.44
C ILE A 262 1.27 3.31 11.52
N CYS A 263 0.46 3.60 10.49
CA CYS A 263 -0.45 4.74 10.50
C CYS A 263 -1.45 4.66 11.66
N ILE A 264 -2.08 3.50 11.87
CA ILE A 264 -3.03 3.27 12.96
C ILE A 264 -2.37 3.50 14.32
N SER A 265 -1.16 2.96 14.54
CA SER A 265 -0.40 3.18 15.78
C SER A 265 -0.09 4.66 16.01
N SER A 266 0.24 5.39 14.95
CA SER A 266 0.52 6.84 15.02
C SER A 266 -0.73 7.65 15.38
N VAL A 267 -1.88 7.29 14.80
CA VAL A 267 -3.20 7.87 15.11
C VAL A 267 -3.58 7.63 16.56
N ILE A 268 -3.41 6.41 17.07
CA ILE A 268 -3.68 6.07 18.46
C ILE A 268 -2.79 6.87 19.40
N LYS A 269 -1.48 6.95 19.11
CA LYS A 269 -0.51 7.69 19.92
C LYS A 269 -0.82 9.18 20.00
N ASN A 270 -1.47 9.73 18.98
CA ASN A 270 -1.86 11.14 18.94
C ASN A 270 -3.35 11.36 19.28
N ASP A 271 -3.94 10.46 20.09
CA ASP A 271 -5.31 10.55 20.59
C ASP A 271 -6.36 10.80 19.48
N PHE A 272 -6.23 10.08 18.35
CA PHE A 272 -7.12 10.20 17.19
C PHE A 272 -7.28 11.63 16.65
N ARG A 273 -6.23 12.43 16.77
CA ARG A 273 -6.14 13.78 16.23
C ARG A 273 -4.94 13.88 15.28
N GLY A 274 -5.08 14.55 14.14
CA GLY A 274 -3.96 14.84 13.23
C GLY A 274 -4.27 14.67 11.75
N LEU A 275 -3.25 14.93 10.93
CA LEU A 275 -3.30 14.78 9.47
C LEU A 275 -2.56 13.51 9.02
N ILE A 276 -3.19 12.77 8.12
CA ILE A 276 -2.65 11.59 7.45
C ILE A 276 -2.37 11.97 6.00
N LYS A 277 -1.07 12.07 5.66
CA LYS A 277 -0.59 12.37 4.31
C LYS A 277 -0.31 11.06 3.57
N MET A 278 -1.17 10.72 2.62
CA MET A 278 -1.08 9.44 1.90
C MET A 278 -1.29 9.63 0.41
N ALA A 279 -0.38 9.09 -0.39
CA ALA A 279 -0.48 9.09 -1.85
C ALA A 279 -1.83 8.55 -2.35
N THR A 280 -2.30 9.02 -3.50
CA THR A 280 -3.52 8.48 -4.10
C THR A 280 -3.31 7.03 -4.52
N GLY A 281 -4.33 6.19 -4.33
CA GLY A 281 -4.28 4.78 -4.69
C GLY A 281 -3.73 3.84 -3.60
N THR A 282 -3.23 4.35 -2.47
CA THR A 282 -2.66 3.54 -1.36
C THR A 282 -3.69 3.02 -0.35
N GLY A 283 -4.99 3.26 -0.57
CA GLY A 283 -6.05 2.75 0.31
C GLY A 283 -6.41 3.64 1.51
N LYS A 284 -6.32 4.98 1.36
CA LYS A 284 -6.74 5.97 2.38
C LYS A 284 -8.08 5.65 3.08
N THR A 285 -9.10 5.29 2.31
CA THR A 285 -10.42 4.90 2.83
C THR A 285 -10.32 3.69 3.78
N ALA A 286 -9.58 2.65 3.39
CA ALA A 286 -9.35 1.46 4.22
C ALA A 286 -8.53 1.78 5.48
N THR A 287 -7.45 2.56 5.35
CA THR A 287 -6.63 3.00 6.50
C THR A 287 -7.47 3.76 7.53
N THR A 288 -8.32 4.67 7.06
CA THR A 288 -9.22 5.42 7.91
C THR A 288 -10.26 4.53 8.58
N PHE A 289 -10.80 3.56 7.86
CA PHE A 289 -11.73 2.59 8.43
C PHE A 289 -11.09 1.79 9.56
N PHE A 290 -9.85 1.33 9.40
CA PHE A 290 -9.13 0.70 10.51
C PHE A 290 -8.90 1.63 11.70
N CYS A 291 -8.63 2.92 11.46
CA CYS A 291 -8.56 3.92 12.54
C CYS A 291 -9.92 4.08 13.25
N ILE A 292 -11.04 4.04 12.52
CA ILE A 292 -12.38 4.04 13.12
C ILE A 292 -12.62 2.80 13.97
N LEU A 293 -12.21 1.61 13.50
CA LEU A 293 -12.37 0.39 14.27
C LEU A 293 -11.60 0.45 15.61
N GLU A 294 -10.36 0.94 15.58
CA GLU A 294 -9.58 1.15 16.80
C GLU A 294 -10.19 2.21 17.72
N PHE A 295 -10.78 3.26 17.15
CA PHE A 295 -11.52 4.27 17.91
C PHE A 295 -12.71 3.65 18.65
N ILE A 296 -13.55 2.88 17.95
CA ILE A 296 -14.72 2.21 18.53
C ILE A 296 -14.27 1.22 19.61
N GLU A 297 -13.19 0.47 19.37
CA GLU A 297 -12.67 -0.51 20.32
C GLU A 297 -12.13 0.15 21.61
N LYS A 298 -11.37 1.24 21.49
CA LYS A 298 -10.66 1.86 22.63
C LYS A 298 -11.49 2.88 23.40
N ILE A 299 -12.44 3.56 22.76
CA ILE A 299 -13.17 4.67 23.37
C ILE A 299 -14.55 4.23 23.86
N LYS A 300 -15.41 3.75 22.96
CA LYS A 300 -16.76 3.28 23.30
C LYS A 300 -17.22 2.30 22.24
N ALA A 301 -17.59 1.08 22.61
CA ALA A 301 -17.92 0.04 21.64
C ALA A 301 -19.18 0.34 20.78
N LYS A 302 -20.16 1.07 21.33
CA LYS A 302 -21.43 1.39 20.67
C LYS A 302 -21.90 2.80 20.99
N GLY A 303 -22.82 3.34 20.18
CA GLY A 303 -23.42 4.65 20.43
C GLY A 303 -22.58 5.83 19.94
N ASN A 304 -21.56 5.60 19.12
CA ASN A 304 -20.73 6.67 18.58
C ASN A 304 -21.45 7.43 17.46
N ARG A 305 -21.09 8.70 17.29
CA ARG A 305 -21.49 9.59 16.19
C ARG A 305 -20.27 9.93 15.36
N ILE A 306 -20.10 9.20 14.28
CA ILE A 306 -18.92 9.26 13.41
C ILE A 306 -19.31 9.98 12.13
N ILE A 307 -18.60 11.05 11.81
CA ILE A 307 -18.91 11.91 10.67
C ILE A 307 -17.73 11.89 9.70
N ILE A 308 -18.03 11.57 8.45
CA ILE A 308 -17.07 11.57 7.35
C ILE A 308 -17.44 12.71 6.40
N VAL A 309 -16.60 13.73 6.38
CA VAL A 309 -16.77 14.94 5.57
C VAL A 309 -15.99 14.77 4.28
N VAL A 310 -16.66 14.94 3.14
CA VAL A 310 -16.05 14.82 1.80
C VAL A 310 -16.36 16.05 0.94
N PRO A 311 -15.54 16.38 -0.09
CA PRO A 311 -15.78 17.55 -0.93
C PRO A 311 -16.87 17.36 -1.98
N SER A 312 -17.15 16.12 -2.42
CA SER A 312 -18.05 15.85 -3.57
C SER A 312 -19.04 14.70 -3.31
N ILE A 313 -20.07 14.59 -4.17
CA ILE A 313 -21.10 13.54 -4.08
C ILE A 313 -20.53 12.18 -4.52
N GLU A 314 -19.60 12.16 -5.48
CA GLU A 314 -18.91 10.95 -5.95
C GLU A 314 -18.17 10.28 -4.79
N LEU A 315 -17.48 11.07 -3.95
CA LEU A 315 -16.83 10.56 -2.75
C LEU A 315 -17.83 10.07 -1.71
N ILE A 316 -19.03 10.67 -1.61
CA ILE A 316 -20.08 10.12 -0.73
C ILE A 316 -20.43 8.68 -1.15
N GLU A 317 -20.66 8.45 -2.44
CA GLU A 317 -21.04 7.12 -2.92
C GLU A 317 -19.88 6.13 -2.74
N GLN A 318 -18.64 6.54 -3.00
CA GLN A 318 -17.45 5.70 -2.76
C GLN A 318 -17.32 5.29 -1.28
N TRP A 319 -17.44 6.24 -0.36
CA TRP A 319 -17.40 5.97 1.07
C TRP A 319 -18.59 5.13 1.54
N TYR A 320 -19.78 5.37 0.98
CA TYR A 320 -20.99 4.65 1.35
C TYR A 320 -20.90 3.18 0.97
N GLU A 321 -20.52 2.86 -0.28
CA GLU A 321 -20.35 1.47 -0.70
C GLU A 321 -19.21 0.79 0.05
N PHE A 322 -18.10 1.49 0.33
CA PHE A 322 -17.04 0.93 1.15
C PHE A 322 -17.54 0.59 2.56
N LEU A 323 -18.19 1.53 3.27
CA LEU A 323 -18.64 1.30 4.65
C LEU A 323 -19.78 0.30 4.72
N LYS A 324 -20.76 0.37 3.81
CA LYS A 324 -21.89 -0.56 3.74
C LYS A 324 -21.45 -2.02 3.70
N ASN A 325 -20.31 -2.30 3.06
CA ASN A 325 -19.75 -3.64 2.96
C ASN A 325 -18.87 -4.03 4.16
N ASN A 326 -18.42 -3.08 4.98
CA ASN A 326 -17.40 -3.32 6.01
C ASN A 326 -17.82 -3.02 7.46
N ILE A 327 -18.84 -2.17 7.70
CA ILE A 327 -19.34 -1.90 9.06
C ILE A 327 -20.25 -3.03 9.58
N SER A 328 -20.51 -3.04 10.89
CA SER A 328 -21.47 -3.97 11.49
C SER A 328 -22.87 -3.80 10.92
N THR A 329 -23.60 -4.90 10.71
CA THR A 329 -25.01 -4.87 10.28
C THR A 329 -25.95 -4.24 11.31
N GLU A 330 -25.50 -4.08 12.55
CA GLU A 330 -26.23 -3.39 13.60
C GLU A 330 -26.05 -1.87 13.57
N ASP A 331 -24.99 -1.36 12.91
CA ASP A 331 -24.70 0.06 12.85
C ASP A 331 -25.48 0.76 11.72
N TYR A 332 -25.73 2.05 11.89
CA TYR A 332 -26.46 2.84 10.91
C TYR A 332 -25.53 3.66 10.02
N LEU A 333 -25.78 3.63 8.70
CA LEU A 333 -25.01 4.37 7.70
C LEU A 333 -25.90 5.30 6.88
N PHE A 334 -25.54 6.59 6.84
CA PHE A 334 -26.33 7.61 6.16
C PHE A 334 -25.50 8.50 5.23
N LYS A 335 -26.17 9.00 4.19
CA LYS A 335 -25.66 10.01 3.26
C LYS A 335 -26.37 11.34 3.47
N TYR A 336 -25.62 12.44 3.58
CA TYR A 336 -26.17 13.78 3.73
C TYR A 336 -25.55 14.78 2.74
N TYR A 337 -26.33 15.22 1.76
CA TYR A 337 -25.91 16.14 0.71
C TYR A 337 -27.10 16.93 0.16
N SER A 338 -26.87 17.78 -0.84
CA SER A 338 -27.88 18.68 -1.39
C SER A 338 -29.16 18.00 -1.87
N LYS A 339 -29.09 16.73 -2.31
CA LYS A 339 -30.25 15.95 -2.80
C LYS A 339 -30.86 15.00 -1.75
N THR A 340 -30.40 15.03 -0.49
CA THR A 340 -30.97 14.17 0.57
C THR A 340 -32.43 14.52 0.84
N LYS A 341 -33.31 13.52 0.75
CA LYS A 341 -34.77 13.68 0.90
C LYS A 341 -35.15 14.01 2.35
N LYS A 342 -36.31 14.68 2.54
CA LYS A 342 -36.81 15.08 3.87
C LYS A 342 -36.97 13.87 4.82
N ASP A 343 -37.50 12.76 4.31
CA ASP A 343 -37.72 11.56 5.14
C ASP A 343 -36.40 10.94 5.61
N GLN A 344 -35.36 10.95 4.77
CA GLN A 344 -34.01 10.53 5.17
C GLN A 344 -33.46 11.43 6.27
N LYS A 345 -33.62 12.76 6.15
CA LYS A 345 -33.18 13.71 7.19
C LYS A 345 -33.90 13.48 8.53
N ASN A 346 -35.21 13.21 8.49
CA ASN A 346 -36.00 12.89 9.67
C ASN A 346 -35.54 11.58 10.32
N HIS A 347 -35.27 10.56 9.51
CA HIS A 347 -34.77 9.26 9.99
C HIS A 347 -33.40 9.37 10.64
N ILE A 348 -32.47 10.12 10.03
CA ILE A 348 -31.16 10.44 10.63
C ILE A 348 -31.37 11.14 11.98
N ASN A 349 -32.27 12.13 12.06
CA ASN A 349 -32.52 12.86 13.30
C ASN A 349 -33.06 11.96 14.43
N PHE A 350 -33.98 11.05 14.10
CA PHE A 350 -34.54 10.10 15.06
C PHE A 350 -33.48 9.15 15.61
N LEU A 351 -32.61 8.61 14.75
CA LEU A 351 -31.58 7.65 15.18
C LEU A 351 -30.38 8.32 15.86
N TRP A 352 -30.12 9.60 15.58
CA TRP A 352 -29.02 10.34 16.20
C TRP A 352 -29.13 10.38 17.74
N GLU A 353 -30.34 10.32 18.28
CA GLU A 353 -30.62 10.37 19.72
C GLU A 353 -30.47 9.00 20.41
N LYS A 354 -30.41 7.89 19.66
CA LYS A 354 -30.34 6.55 20.22
C LYS A 354 -28.90 6.10 20.47
N GLU A 355 -28.46 6.01 21.73
CA GLU A 355 -27.09 5.62 22.05
C GLU A 355 -26.78 4.11 21.96
N GLU A 356 -27.70 3.32 21.43
CA GLU A 356 -27.57 1.86 21.36
C GLU A 356 -26.64 1.38 20.24
N GLN A 357 -26.56 2.10 19.12
CA GLN A 357 -25.77 1.71 17.93
C GLN A 357 -24.89 2.87 17.44
N ASN A 358 -23.82 2.54 16.71
CA ASN A 358 -23.01 3.57 16.07
C ASN A 358 -23.78 4.15 14.87
N VAL A 359 -23.61 5.44 14.65
CA VAL A 359 -24.19 6.15 13.50
C VAL A 359 -23.05 6.77 12.71
N PHE A 360 -22.94 6.33 11.46
CA PHE A 360 -22.01 6.83 10.46
C PHE A 360 -22.77 7.80 9.54
N LEU A 361 -22.28 9.04 9.45
CA LEU A 361 -22.84 10.06 8.57
C LEU A 361 -21.79 10.54 7.58
N ILE A 362 -21.97 10.21 6.31
CA ILE A 362 -21.13 10.73 5.23
C ILE A 362 -21.78 11.99 4.68
N ILE A 363 -21.08 13.12 4.75
CA ILE A 363 -21.64 14.45 4.46
C ILE A 363 -20.74 15.26 3.54
N THR A 364 -21.33 16.00 2.58
CA THR A 364 -20.53 16.97 1.81
C THR A 364 -20.21 18.21 2.64
N ILE A 365 -19.02 18.80 2.46
CA ILE A 365 -18.62 20.00 3.19
C ILE A 365 -19.63 21.15 3.06
N GLY A 366 -20.18 21.36 1.86
CA GLY A 366 -21.20 22.39 1.60
C GLY A 366 -22.52 22.16 2.33
N SER A 367 -22.79 20.93 2.81
CA SER A 367 -24.02 20.58 3.52
C SER A 367 -23.88 20.64 5.04
N LEU A 368 -22.67 20.80 5.58
CA LEU A 368 -22.41 20.84 7.03
C LEU A 368 -23.29 21.89 7.74
N LYS A 369 -23.29 23.14 7.25
CA LYS A 369 -24.04 24.25 7.89
C LYS A 369 -25.55 23.97 8.04
N ASN A 370 -26.11 23.13 7.17
CA ASN A 370 -27.55 22.83 7.12
C ASN A 370 -27.93 21.52 7.82
N CYS A 371 -26.98 20.82 8.42
CA CYS A 371 -27.19 19.54 9.07
C CYS A 371 -27.47 19.74 10.58
N PRO A 372 -28.74 19.59 11.04
CA PRO A 372 -29.10 19.88 12.44
C PRO A 372 -28.41 18.95 13.45
N GLN A 373 -28.02 17.74 13.02
CA GLN A 373 -27.31 16.77 13.83
C GLN A 373 -25.96 17.29 14.34
N LEU A 374 -25.31 18.19 13.58
CA LEU A 374 -23.99 18.74 13.93
C LEU A 374 -24.03 19.74 15.09
N LYS A 375 -25.22 20.20 15.49
CA LYS A 375 -25.42 21.01 16.70
C LYS A 375 -25.45 20.18 17.98
N ARG A 376 -25.46 18.86 17.85
CA ARG A 376 -25.47 17.87 18.94
C ARG A 376 -24.10 17.22 19.04
N LYS A 377 -23.88 16.40 20.08
CA LYS A 377 -22.62 15.70 20.30
C LYS A 377 -22.18 14.91 19.05
N VAL A 378 -20.93 15.12 18.65
CA VAL A 378 -20.23 14.35 17.62
C VAL A 378 -18.97 13.79 18.25
N ASP A 379 -18.76 12.48 18.18
CA ASP A 379 -17.61 11.85 18.83
C ASP A 379 -16.37 11.96 17.92
N PHE A 380 -16.50 11.61 16.64
CA PHE A 380 -15.35 11.53 15.73
C PHE A 380 -15.63 12.21 14.38
N ILE A 381 -14.79 13.17 14.01
CA ILE A 381 -14.77 13.76 12.67
C ILE A 381 -13.61 13.21 11.86
N ILE A 382 -13.93 12.80 10.65
CA ILE A 382 -12.98 12.39 9.63
C ILE A 382 -13.24 13.26 8.41
N ALA A 383 -12.19 13.86 7.87
CA ALA A 383 -12.27 14.71 6.70
C ALA A 383 -11.38 14.13 5.60
N ASP A 384 -11.97 13.78 4.46
CA ASP A 384 -11.24 13.32 3.28
C ASP A 384 -10.97 14.50 2.34
N GLU A 385 -9.83 14.47 1.64
CA GLU A 385 -9.36 15.52 0.74
C GLU A 385 -9.31 16.92 1.44
N VAL A 386 -8.70 16.97 2.63
CA VAL A 386 -8.73 18.16 3.53
C VAL A 386 -8.19 19.46 2.95
N HIS A 387 -7.34 19.42 1.93
CA HIS A 387 -6.91 20.63 1.21
C HIS A 387 -8.09 21.47 0.68
N ALA A 388 -9.25 20.85 0.45
CA ALA A 388 -10.42 21.54 -0.08
C ALA A 388 -11.08 22.41 0.99
N PHE A 389 -10.71 22.20 2.26
CA PHE A 389 -11.46 22.71 3.41
C PHE A 389 -10.90 24.02 3.95
N GLY A 390 -9.70 24.44 3.52
CA GLY A 390 -9.03 25.65 4.01
C GLY A 390 -9.67 27.00 3.66
N THR A 391 -10.80 27.04 2.93
CA THR A 391 -11.52 28.31 2.70
C THR A 391 -12.24 28.76 3.96
N GLU A 392 -12.43 30.06 4.15
CA GLU A 392 -13.07 30.62 5.36
C GLU A 392 -14.46 30.01 5.61
N ASN A 393 -15.28 29.92 4.56
CA ASN A 393 -16.62 29.33 4.64
C ASN A 393 -16.62 27.86 5.06
N HIS A 394 -15.65 27.07 4.57
CA HIS A 394 -15.51 25.65 4.88
C HIS A 394 -14.99 25.46 6.31
N MET A 395 -13.99 26.24 6.72
CA MET A 395 -13.45 26.19 8.08
C MET A 395 -14.48 26.62 9.11
N GLN A 396 -15.30 27.63 8.84
CA GLN A 396 -16.42 28.01 9.71
C GLN A 396 -17.45 26.89 9.83
N ALA A 397 -17.74 26.19 8.72
CA ALA A 397 -18.66 25.05 8.75
C ALA A 397 -18.12 23.90 9.62
N LEU A 398 -16.82 23.59 9.53
CA LEU A 398 -16.19 22.58 10.41
C LEU A 398 -16.20 23.00 11.87
N LYS A 399 -15.84 24.26 12.16
CA LYS A 399 -15.84 24.81 13.53
C LYS A 399 -17.24 24.88 14.16
N SER A 400 -18.31 24.86 13.35
CA SER A 400 -19.69 24.85 13.84
C SER A 400 -20.13 23.49 14.41
N ILE A 401 -19.37 22.43 14.18
CA ILE A 401 -19.67 21.09 14.68
C ILE A 401 -19.44 21.06 16.19
N HIS A 402 -20.45 20.61 16.93
CA HIS A 402 -20.46 20.65 18.38
C HIS A 402 -19.59 19.54 18.99
N GLN A 403 -18.55 19.95 19.73
CA GLN A 403 -17.69 19.10 20.58
C GLN A 403 -17.00 17.89 19.91
N PRO A 404 -16.36 18.00 18.74
CA PRO A 404 -15.58 16.89 18.20
C PRO A 404 -14.26 16.74 18.96
N GLN A 405 -14.22 15.77 19.88
CA GLN A 405 -13.03 15.42 20.63
C GLN A 405 -11.95 14.84 19.71
N TYR A 406 -12.34 13.97 18.78
CA TYR A 406 -11.43 13.26 17.88
C TYR A 406 -11.58 13.78 16.45
N ARG A 407 -10.45 14.03 15.76
CA ARG A 407 -10.43 14.69 14.45
C ARG A 407 -9.28 14.22 13.57
N LEU A 408 -9.58 13.48 12.52
CA LEU A 408 -8.61 13.08 11.50
C LEU A 408 -8.86 13.79 10.17
N GLY A 409 -7.78 14.24 9.55
CA GLY A 409 -7.79 14.75 8.18
C GLY A 409 -6.95 13.90 7.26
N LEU A 410 -7.44 13.59 6.07
CA LEU A 410 -6.76 12.76 5.08
C LEU A 410 -6.54 13.53 3.79
N SER A 411 -5.34 13.44 3.24
CA SER A 411 -5.03 14.05 1.95
C SER A 411 -3.74 13.48 1.36
N ALA A 412 -3.61 13.50 0.03
CA ALA A 412 -2.30 13.29 -0.61
C ALA A 412 -1.42 14.55 -0.59
N THR A 413 -2.05 15.70 -0.41
CA THR A 413 -1.49 17.05 -0.48
C THR A 413 -2.25 17.89 0.55
N PRO A 414 -1.98 17.76 1.86
CA PRO A 414 -2.69 18.51 2.90
C PRO A 414 -2.46 20.02 2.80
N GLU A 415 -1.29 20.43 2.31
CA GLU A 415 -0.94 21.81 2.01
C GLU A 415 -1.70 22.34 0.78
N ARG A 416 -2.09 23.62 0.82
CA ARG A 416 -2.79 24.28 -0.28
C ARG A 416 -1.81 25.12 -1.09
N TYR A 417 -1.76 24.83 -2.39
CA TYR A 417 -0.92 25.55 -3.35
C TYR A 417 -1.28 27.05 -3.41
N TYR A 418 -0.29 27.92 -3.17
CA TYR A 418 -0.43 29.38 -3.06
C TYR A 418 -1.46 29.87 -2.01
N ASP A 419 -1.74 29.09 -0.96
CA ASP A 419 -2.67 29.48 0.11
C ASP A 419 -2.16 29.02 1.49
N GLU A 420 -1.18 29.76 2.02
CA GLU A 420 -0.58 29.49 3.32
C GLU A 420 -1.57 29.67 4.49
N ASP A 421 -2.45 30.68 4.47
CA ASP A 421 -3.47 30.88 5.51
C ASP A 421 -4.47 29.73 5.54
N GLY A 422 -4.96 29.30 4.37
CA GLY A 422 -5.82 28.12 4.27
C GLY A 422 -5.14 26.86 4.80
N THR A 423 -3.84 26.71 4.53
CA THR A 423 -3.03 25.61 5.08
C THR A 423 -2.94 25.69 6.60
N LYS A 424 -2.58 26.86 7.16
CA LYS A 424 -2.51 27.11 8.61
C LYS A 424 -3.84 26.81 9.31
N LYS A 425 -4.96 27.19 8.70
CA LYS A 425 -6.31 26.90 9.23
C LYS A 425 -6.60 25.40 9.33
N ILE A 426 -6.20 24.62 8.31
CA ILE A 426 -6.36 23.15 8.31
C ILE A 426 -5.53 22.53 9.44
N PHE A 427 -4.24 22.88 9.52
CA PHE A 427 -3.32 22.35 10.53
C PHE A 427 -3.73 22.75 11.95
N SER A 428 -4.20 23.99 12.16
CA SER A 428 -4.72 24.43 13.45
C SER A 428 -5.93 23.58 13.91
N TYR A 429 -6.80 23.20 12.98
CA TYR A 429 -8.01 22.44 13.32
C TYR A 429 -7.73 20.95 13.55
N PHE A 430 -7.02 20.29 12.63
CA PHE A 430 -6.75 18.85 12.68
C PHE A 430 -5.51 18.50 13.50
N GLY A 431 -4.50 19.36 13.54
CA GLY A 431 -3.16 19.08 14.07
C GLY A 431 -2.14 18.93 12.94
N ASP A 432 -0.90 18.60 13.33
CA ASP A 432 0.19 18.36 12.39
C ASP A 432 0.04 17.03 11.63
N ILE A 433 0.90 16.81 10.64
CA ILE A 433 1.01 15.53 9.95
C ILE A 433 1.60 14.51 10.92
N ILE A 434 0.82 13.47 11.21
CA ILE A 434 1.19 12.39 12.14
C ILE A 434 1.64 11.12 11.42
N PHE A 435 1.37 11.02 10.12
CA PHE A 435 1.79 9.92 9.27
C PHE A 435 1.93 10.40 7.82
N GLU A 436 3.01 10.03 7.16
CA GLU A 436 3.28 10.32 5.76
C GLU A 436 3.64 9.02 5.01
N PHE A 437 3.04 8.83 3.84
CA PHE A 437 3.32 7.70 2.95
C PHE A 437 3.13 8.15 1.50
N ASP A 438 4.25 8.41 0.83
CA ASP A 438 4.25 9.02 -0.50
C ASP A 438 4.20 7.97 -1.63
N ILE A 439 4.30 8.43 -2.89
CA ILE A 439 4.28 7.54 -4.05
C ILE A 439 5.54 6.67 -4.12
N SER A 440 6.69 7.21 -3.74
CA SER A 440 7.96 6.49 -3.75
C SER A 440 8.02 5.43 -2.66
N ASP A 441 7.42 5.68 -1.50
CA ASP A 441 7.23 4.67 -0.45
C ASP A 441 6.31 3.56 -0.97
N ALA A 442 5.17 3.92 -1.56
CA ALA A 442 4.21 2.97 -2.08
C ALA A 442 4.74 2.12 -3.26
N GLN A 443 5.72 2.63 -4.01
CA GLN A 443 6.41 1.90 -5.08
C GLN A 443 7.46 0.91 -4.57
N LYS A 444 7.90 1.04 -3.32
CA LYS A 444 8.89 0.15 -2.68
C LYS A 444 8.26 -0.85 -1.73
N GLU A 445 7.20 -0.44 -1.03
CA GLU A 445 6.53 -1.26 -0.03
C GLU A 445 5.66 -2.32 -0.72
N GLU A 446 5.92 -3.59 -0.41
CA GLU A 446 5.06 -4.71 -0.80
C GLU A 446 3.76 -4.69 0.04
N LYS A 447 2.62 -5.04 -0.57
CA LYS A 447 1.35 -5.11 0.17
C LYS A 447 1.41 -6.12 1.31
N GLU A 448 2.00 -7.28 1.01
CA GLU A 448 2.46 -8.30 1.95
C GLU A 448 3.80 -8.83 1.42
N PRO A 449 4.66 -9.42 2.27
CA PRO A 449 5.89 -10.05 1.80
C PRO A 449 5.62 -10.99 0.61
N GLY A 450 6.37 -10.80 -0.49
CA GLY A 450 6.22 -11.58 -1.73
C GLY A 450 5.09 -11.16 -2.66
N MET A 451 4.28 -10.16 -2.30
CA MET A 451 3.27 -9.56 -3.18
C MET A 451 3.84 -8.44 -4.04
N GLU A 452 3.02 -8.00 -4.99
CA GLU A 452 3.28 -6.74 -5.67
C GLU A 452 3.33 -5.55 -4.68
N THR A 453 4.09 -4.53 -5.06
CA THR A 453 4.16 -3.25 -4.35
C THR A 453 2.80 -2.56 -4.29
N VAL A 454 2.59 -1.68 -3.30
CA VAL A 454 1.31 -0.97 -3.11
C VAL A 454 0.90 -0.19 -4.37
N LEU A 455 1.86 0.50 -4.99
CA LEU A 455 1.76 1.12 -6.31
C LEU A 455 2.79 0.53 -7.27
N CYS A 456 2.43 0.39 -8.54
CA CYS A 456 3.35 -0.08 -9.57
C CYS A 456 4.36 1.02 -9.96
N ASN A 457 5.49 0.58 -10.49
CA ASN A 457 6.46 1.48 -11.13
C ASN A 457 5.93 1.97 -12.47
N TYR A 458 6.47 3.10 -12.94
CA TYR A 458 6.13 3.65 -14.25
C TYR A 458 7.35 4.17 -14.99
N PHE A 459 7.30 4.09 -16.31
CA PHE A 459 8.14 4.87 -17.21
C PHE A 459 7.42 6.17 -17.54
N TYR A 460 8.16 7.26 -17.45
CA TYR A 460 7.74 8.57 -17.91
C TYR A 460 8.55 9.00 -19.13
N ASP A 461 7.88 9.56 -20.12
CA ASP A 461 8.47 10.30 -21.22
C ASP A 461 7.61 11.55 -21.50
N PHE A 462 8.21 12.57 -22.09
CA PHE A 462 7.51 13.82 -22.38
C PHE A 462 7.87 14.36 -23.75
N GLU A 463 6.89 14.83 -24.51
CA GLU A 463 7.09 15.50 -25.79
C GLU A 463 6.94 17.00 -25.63
N VAL A 464 7.90 17.76 -26.16
CA VAL A 464 7.85 19.22 -26.18
C VAL A 464 7.23 19.66 -27.49
N SER A 465 6.07 20.30 -27.37
CA SER A 465 5.40 21.03 -28.44
C SER A 465 5.70 22.53 -28.29
N HIS A 466 5.86 23.24 -29.39
CA HIS A 466 5.99 24.69 -29.37
C HIS A 466 4.68 25.35 -29.77
N LEU A 467 4.38 26.53 -29.23
CA LEU A 467 3.26 27.34 -29.72
C LEU A 467 3.39 27.61 -31.22
N THR A 468 2.27 27.90 -31.88
CA THR A 468 2.31 28.50 -33.23
C THR A 468 2.65 29.99 -33.15
N HIS A 469 3.06 30.61 -34.26
CA HIS A 469 3.31 32.06 -34.29
C HIS A 469 2.07 32.89 -33.88
N GLU A 470 0.87 32.44 -34.25
CA GLU A 470 -0.38 33.11 -33.87
C GLU A 470 -0.72 32.92 -32.38
N GLU A 471 -0.44 31.74 -31.81
CA GLU A 471 -0.58 31.51 -30.38
C GLU A 471 0.45 32.30 -29.56
N GLN A 472 1.69 32.44 -30.05
CA GLN A 472 2.73 33.25 -29.41
C GLN A 472 2.31 34.72 -29.30
N LYS A 473 1.76 35.31 -30.38
CA LYS A 473 1.21 36.68 -30.34
C LYS A 473 0.13 36.85 -29.28
N LYS A 474 -0.74 35.84 -29.11
CA LYS A 474 -1.79 35.83 -28.06
C LYS A 474 -1.17 35.73 -26.66
N LEU A 475 -0.14 34.89 -26.49
CA LEU A 475 0.59 34.76 -25.23
C LEU A 475 1.24 36.09 -24.84
N ASP A 476 1.93 36.75 -25.77
CA ASP A 476 2.59 38.03 -25.54
C ASP A 476 1.60 39.11 -25.10
N ALA A 477 0.45 39.19 -25.79
CA ALA A 477 -0.63 40.10 -25.43
C ALA A 477 -1.21 39.83 -24.03
N LEU A 478 -1.33 38.56 -23.63
CA LEU A 478 -1.75 38.18 -22.28
C LEU A 478 -0.69 38.54 -21.24
N ASN A 479 0.59 38.29 -21.52
CA ASN A 479 1.70 38.64 -20.63
C ASN A 479 1.77 40.16 -20.38
N ILE A 480 1.54 40.98 -21.41
CA ILE A 480 1.45 42.45 -21.25
C ILE A 480 0.29 42.84 -20.33
N LYS A 481 -0.90 42.23 -20.52
CA LYS A 481 -2.07 42.51 -19.66
C LYS A 481 -1.82 42.09 -18.22
N ILE A 482 -1.25 40.90 -18.02
CA ILE A 482 -0.91 40.39 -16.68
C ILE A 482 0.09 41.31 -16.00
N GLY A 483 1.18 41.69 -16.69
CA GLY A 483 2.19 42.58 -16.12
C GLY A 483 1.62 43.96 -15.73
N ARG A 484 0.70 44.51 -16.53
CA ARG A 484 -0.01 45.75 -16.18
C ARG A 484 -0.89 45.60 -14.95
N GLU A 485 -1.67 44.52 -14.85
CA GLU A 485 -2.50 44.28 -13.67
C GLU A 485 -1.66 44.07 -12.42
N VAL A 486 -0.53 43.35 -12.50
CA VAL A 486 0.38 43.19 -11.36
C VAL A 486 0.94 44.54 -10.92
N ALA A 487 1.46 45.35 -11.85
CA ALA A 487 2.01 46.67 -11.55
C ALA A 487 0.98 47.64 -10.94
N ILE A 488 -0.28 47.62 -11.40
CA ILE A 488 -1.35 48.44 -10.84
C ILE A 488 -1.65 48.09 -9.38
N ASN A 489 -1.43 46.82 -9.00
CA ASN A 489 -1.72 46.30 -7.67
C ASN A 489 -0.42 46.05 -6.88
N GLU A 490 0.71 46.69 -7.22
CA GLU A 490 2.00 46.49 -6.52
C GLU A 490 1.96 46.97 -5.06
N GLU A 491 1.18 48.00 -4.75
CA GLU A 491 0.99 48.50 -3.37
C GLU A 491 0.02 47.63 -2.55
N ILE A 492 -0.66 46.70 -3.20
CA ILE A 492 -1.64 45.80 -2.60
C ILE A 492 -0.93 44.53 -2.15
N GLY A 493 -1.04 44.16 -0.88
CA GLY A 493 -0.41 42.95 -0.35
C GLY A 493 -0.79 41.70 -1.15
N PHE A 494 0.09 40.70 -1.17
CA PHE A 494 -0.07 39.43 -1.94
C PHE A 494 -1.45 38.76 -1.76
N TYR A 495 -2.08 38.94 -0.59
CA TYR A 495 -3.42 38.42 -0.29
C TYR A 495 -4.54 39.04 -1.12
N GLU A 496 -4.56 40.36 -1.27
CA GLU A 496 -5.61 41.08 -2.02
C GLU A 496 -5.38 40.95 -3.55
N LEU A 497 -4.12 40.84 -3.99
CA LEU A 497 -3.74 40.44 -5.35
C LEU A 497 -4.33 39.07 -5.74
N ASN A 498 -4.31 38.12 -4.80
CA ASN A 498 -4.90 36.80 -4.95
C ASN A 498 -6.43 36.81 -4.92
N GLU A 499 -7.12 37.91 -4.61
CA GLU A 499 -8.58 38.04 -4.77
C GLU A 499 -8.98 38.81 -6.03
N ASN A 500 -8.02 39.36 -6.78
CA ASN A 500 -8.29 40.07 -8.03
C ASN A 500 -8.81 39.11 -9.12
N ASN A 501 -10.14 39.11 -9.30
CA ASN A 501 -10.84 38.30 -10.29
C ASN A 501 -10.35 38.52 -11.73
N LYS A 502 -9.89 39.74 -12.05
CA LYS A 502 -9.39 40.08 -13.40
C LYS A 502 -8.03 39.44 -13.66
N LEU A 503 -7.10 39.55 -12.71
CA LEU A 503 -5.79 38.90 -12.80
C LEU A 503 -5.91 37.38 -12.86
N LYS A 504 -6.73 36.77 -11.99
CA LYS A 504 -7.04 35.33 -12.03
C LYS A 504 -7.54 34.89 -13.40
N ASN A 505 -8.50 35.62 -13.98
CA ASN A 505 -9.05 35.32 -15.30
C ASN A 505 -7.97 35.39 -16.39
N LEU A 506 -7.08 36.39 -16.36
CA LEU A 506 -5.96 36.48 -17.30
C LEU A 506 -4.97 35.32 -17.17
N ILE A 507 -4.63 34.92 -15.95
CA ILE A 507 -3.76 33.77 -15.68
C ILE A 507 -4.41 32.47 -16.18
N MET A 508 -5.70 32.28 -15.94
CA MET A 508 -6.46 31.13 -16.45
C MET A 508 -6.49 31.10 -17.97
N LYS A 509 -6.72 32.25 -18.63
CA LYS A 509 -6.66 32.36 -20.10
C LYS A 509 -5.29 32.01 -20.66
N ARG A 510 -4.22 32.48 -20.00
CA ARG A 510 -2.84 32.13 -20.37
C ARG A 510 -2.57 30.63 -20.23
N ALA A 511 -2.97 30.01 -19.12
CA ALA A 511 -2.82 28.57 -18.94
C ALA A 511 -3.63 27.77 -19.99
N ARG A 512 -4.87 28.20 -20.29
CA ARG A 512 -5.73 27.56 -21.29
C ARG A 512 -5.13 27.63 -22.69
N LEU A 513 -4.49 28.74 -23.06
CA LEU A 513 -3.82 28.89 -24.36
C LEU A 513 -2.75 27.79 -24.57
N LEU A 514 -1.94 27.50 -23.55
CA LEU A 514 -0.93 26.44 -23.64
C LEU A 514 -1.56 25.05 -23.70
N LYS A 515 -2.62 24.82 -22.93
CA LYS A 515 -3.34 23.54 -22.89
C LYS A 515 -3.96 23.16 -24.24
N LEU A 516 -4.40 24.16 -25.00
CA LEU A 516 -5.08 24.00 -26.30
C LEU A 516 -4.17 24.24 -27.51
N SER A 517 -2.85 24.31 -27.33
CA SER A 517 -1.95 24.56 -28.45
C SER A 517 -2.08 23.49 -29.53
N LEU A 518 -2.21 23.93 -30.79
CA LEU A 518 -2.45 23.02 -31.92
C LEU A 518 -1.33 22.01 -32.13
N ASN A 519 -0.07 22.42 -31.94
CA ASN A 519 1.08 21.55 -32.16
C ASN A 519 1.16 20.37 -31.18
N LYS A 520 0.40 20.40 -30.08
CA LYS A 520 0.25 19.21 -29.20
C LYS A 520 -0.33 18.01 -29.93
N LEU A 521 -1.21 18.25 -30.90
CA LEU A 521 -1.85 17.21 -31.68
C LEU A 521 -0.84 16.45 -32.57
N GLU A 522 0.18 17.15 -33.07
CA GLU A 522 1.28 16.52 -33.80
C GLU A 522 2.16 15.67 -32.88
N SER A 523 2.44 16.16 -31.65
CA SER A 523 3.12 15.35 -30.63
C SER A 523 2.31 14.10 -30.24
N LEU A 524 0.98 14.23 -30.14
CA LEU A 524 0.11 13.09 -29.91
C LEU A 524 0.20 12.09 -31.08
N ARG A 525 0.09 12.56 -32.32
CA ARG A 525 0.22 11.72 -33.51
C ARG A 525 1.56 10.99 -33.53
N TYR A 526 2.65 11.67 -33.16
CA TYR A 526 3.98 11.05 -33.01
C TYR A 526 3.97 9.91 -31.99
N ILE A 527 3.43 10.13 -30.79
CA ILE A 527 3.36 9.10 -29.73
C ILE A 527 2.56 7.89 -30.20
N LEU A 528 1.39 8.11 -30.81
CA LEU A 528 0.51 7.04 -31.27
C LEU A 528 1.18 6.16 -32.35
N LEU A 529 1.96 6.76 -33.25
CA LEU A 529 2.61 6.05 -34.35
C LEU A 529 3.93 5.36 -33.94
N ASN A 530 4.69 5.95 -33.01
CA ASN A 530 6.03 5.45 -32.65
C ASN A 530 6.06 4.58 -31.40
N HIS A 531 4.99 4.60 -30.59
CA HIS A 531 4.89 3.82 -29.36
C HIS A 531 3.61 2.96 -29.25
N PRO A 532 3.10 2.35 -30.33
CA PRO A 532 1.84 1.60 -30.27
C PRO A 532 1.87 0.43 -29.28
N ASP A 533 3.03 -0.21 -29.10
CA ASP A 533 3.22 -1.34 -28.18
C ASP A 533 3.12 -0.95 -26.70
N LYS A 534 3.31 0.34 -26.41
CA LYS A 534 3.20 0.92 -25.05
C LYS A 534 1.78 1.40 -24.74
N LEU A 535 0.83 1.27 -25.66
CA LEU A 535 -0.52 1.83 -25.60
C LEU A 535 -1.60 0.74 -25.80
N ASN A 536 -1.86 -0.09 -24.78
CA ASN A 536 -2.87 -1.15 -24.85
C ASN A 536 -4.13 -0.84 -24.05
N GLN A 537 -4.01 -0.34 -22.83
CA GLN A 537 -5.12 0.21 -22.04
C GLN A 537 -4.75 1.62 -21.61
N CYS A 538 -5.01 2.58 -22.50
CA CYS A 538 -4.52 3.94 -22.38
C CYS A 538 -5.63 4.94 -22.04
N ILE A 539 -5.36 5.79 -21.05
CA ILE A 539 -6.20 6.96 -20.76
C ILE A 539 -5.60 8.18 -21.45
N VAL A 540 -6.41 8.93 -22.20
CA VAL A 540 -6.00 10.20 -22.80
C VAL A 540 -6.78 11.33 -22.13
N TYR A 541 -6.05 12.23 -21.46
CA TYR A 541 -6.65 13.40 -20.79
C TYR A 541 -6.64 14.63 -21.70
N CYS A 542 -7.84 15.04 -22.11
CA CYS A 542 -8.11 16.23 -22.91
C CYS A 542 -8.59 17.40 -22.03
N GLU A 543 -8.44 18.63 -22.52
CA GLU A 543 -8.88 19.85 -21.85
C GLU A 543 -10.37 20.14 -22.02
N ASP A 544 -10.92 19.97 -23.22
CA ASP A 544 -12.31 20.28 -23.54
C ASP A 544 -12.81 19.47 -24.74
N THR A 545 -14.10 19.60 -25.03
CA THR A 545 -14.78 18.83 -26.06
C THR A 545 -14.20 19.09 -27.44
N ASP A 546 -13.72 20.31 -27.69
CA ASP A 546 -13.09 20.68 -28.95
C ASP A 546 -11.77 19.93 -29.14
N GLN A 547 -10.91 19.93 -28.12
CA GLN A 547 -9.67 19.15 -28.15
C GLN A 547 -9.96 17.64 -28.26
N LEU A 548 -10.98 17.14 -27.57
CA LEU A 548 -11.39 15.73 -27.66
C LEU A 548 -11.80 15.35 -29.09
N ASN A 549 -12.58 16.19 -29.78
CA ASN A 549 -12.96 15.96 -31.17
C ASN A 549 -11.75 15.96 -32.11
N LEU A 550 -10.77 16.83 -31.87
CA LEU A 550 -9.52 16.81 -32.63
C LEU A 550 -8.71 15.53 -32.41
N VAL A 551 -8.68 15.02 -31.18
CA VAL A 551 -8.07 13.71 -30.86
C VAL A 551 -8.78 12.58 -31.61
N LYS A 552 -10.11 12.60 -31.68
CA LYS A 552 -10.89 11.59 -32.45
C LYS A 552 -10.54 11.61 -33.93
N ASN A 553 -10.32 12.78 -34.52
CA ASN A 553 -9.89 12.88 -35.92
C ASN A 553 -8.52 12.22 -36.12
N ILE A 554 -7.57 12.47 -35.23
CA ILE A 554 -6.23 11.83 -35.27
C ILE A 554 -6.34 10.33 -35.09
N PHE A 555 -7.21 9.86 -34.19
CA PHE A 555 -7.46 8.42 -34.00
C PHE A 555 -7.96 7.80 -35.30
N ASN A 556 -8.92 8.43 -35.98
CA ASN A 556 -9.40 7.96 -37.29
C ASN A 556 -8.28 7.95 -38.35
N GLU A 557 -7.48 9.01 -38.44
CA GLU A 557 -6.35 9.11 -39.38
C GLU A 557 -5.26 8.06 -39.14
N THR A 558 -5.04 7.71 -37.87
CA THR A 558 -4.04 6.70 -37.44
C THR A 558 -4.60 5.28 -37.38
N GLY A 559 -5.87 5.07 -37.77
CA GLY A 559 -6.52 3.75 -37.79
C GLY A 559 -6.96 3.22 -36.43
N ILE A 560 -7.03 4.07 -35.41
CA ILE A 560 -7.48 3.72 -34.05
C ILE A 560 -9.01 3.87 -33.97
N SER A 561 -9.72 2.74 -34.01
CA SER A 561 -11.18 2.69 -33.83
C SER A 561 -11.62 2.21 -32.44
N SER A 562 -10.70 1.68 -31.64
CA SER A 562 -10.98 1.10 -30.32
C SER A 562 -10.84 2.16 -29.22
N TYR A 563 -11.84 3.05 -29.11
CA TYR A 563 -11.89 4.08 -28.07
C TYR A 563 -13.30 4.37 -27.56
N ILE A 564 -13.40 4.93 -26.36
CA ILE A 564 -14.65 5.40 -25.76
C ILE A 564 -14.45 6.74 -25.03
N GLU A 565 -15.54 7.50 -24.85
CA GLU A 565 -15.53 8.80 -24.18
C GLU A 565 -16.00 8.67 -22.72
N TYR A 566 -15.34 9.37 -21.79
CA TYR A 566 -15.76 9.48 -20.39
C TYR A 566 -15.67 10.92 -19.89
N HIS A 567 -16.81 11.59 -19.84
CA HIS A 567 -16.93 12.95 -19.31
C HIS A 567 -18.37 13.26 -18.84
N SER A 568 -18.53 14.42 -18.20
CA SER A 568 -19.77 14.84 -17.55
C SER A 568 -20.99 14.92 -18.48
N PHE A 569 -20.79 15.13 -19.78
CA PHE A 569 -21.86 15.18 -20.79
C PHE A 569 -22.32 13.80 -21.28
N ILE A 570 -21.60 12.71 -20.98
CA ILE A 570 -21.99 11.36 -21.39
C ILE A 570 -23.09 10.83 -20.46
N PRO A 571 -24.30 10.52 -20.99
CA PRO A 571 -25.34 9.85 -20.19
C PRO A 571 -24.83 8.49 -19.73
N LYS A 572 -25.08 8.15 -18.46
CA LYS A 572 -24.62 6.88 -17.86
C LYS A 572 -23.15 6.55 -18.10
N ARG A 573 -22.27 7.57 -18.04
CA ARG A 573 -20.80 7.44 -18.22
C ARG A 573 -20.13 6.29 -17.46
N GLU A 574 -20.70 5.80 -16.36
CA GLU A 574 -20.20 4.63 -15.64
C GLU A 574 -20.15 3.37 -16.53
N GLU A 575 -21.10 3.21 -17.46
CA GLU A 575 -21.09 2.13 -18.45
C GLU A 575 -19.82 2.18 -19.33
N SER A 576 -19.27 3.38 -19.59
CA SER A 576 -18.02 3.54 -20.33
C SER A 576 -16.80 3.02 -19.57
N LEU A 577 -16.80 3.13 -18.24
CA LEU A 577 -15.73 2.54 -17.41
C LEU A 577 -15.83 1.03 -17.38
N ASP A 578 -17.04 0.47 -17.35
CA ASP A 578 -17.25 -0.98 -17.38
C ASP A 578 -16.77 -1.59 -18.70
N ILE A 579 -17.11 -0.96 -19.84
CA ILE A 579 -16.61 -1.38 -21.16
C ILE A 579 -15.08 -1.35 -21.22
N PHE A 580 -14.46 -0.33 -20.61
CA PHE A 580 -13.00 -0.22 -20.56
C PHE A 580 -12.37 -1.26 -19.62
N ARG A 581 -13.01 -1.61 -18.49
CA ARG A 581 -12.59 -2.69 -17.56
C ARG A 581 -12.52 -4.04 -18.25
N ASP A 582 -13.48 -4.34 -19.13
CA ASP A 582 -13.55 -5.60 -19.87
C ASP A 582 -12.47 -5.77 -20.94
N LYS A 583 -11.58 -4.78 -21.11
CA LYS A 583 -10.45 -4.77 -22.06
C LYS A 583 -10.84 -4.87 -23.53
N ASN A 584 -12.11 -4.66 -23.86
CA ASN A 584 -12.60 -4.63 -25.23
C ASN A 584 -12.23 -3.32 -25.97
N ILE A 585 -11.88 -2.29 -25.21
CA ILE A 585 -11.51 -0.97 -25.71
C ILE A 585 -10.08 -0.62 -25.29
N LYS A 586 -9.26 -0.16 -26.27
CA LYS A 586 -7.87 0.24 -26.02
C LYS A 586 -7.74 1.61 -25.36
N PHE A 587 -8.57 2.58 -25.76
CA PHE A 587 -8.43 3.97 -25.32
C PHE A 587 -9.68 4.51 -24.63
N ILE A 588 -9.48 5.30 -23.57
CA ILE A 588 -10.54 6.11 -22.98
C ILE A 588 -10.16 7.59 -23.06
N LEU A 589 -11.02 8.39 -23.68
CA LEU A 589 -10.86 9.83 -23.82
C LEU A 589 -11.62 10.52 -22.68
N SER A 590 -10.92 11.26 -21.81
CA SER A 590 -11.54 11.92 -20.66
C SER A 590 -11.20 13.39 -20.55
N MET A 591 -12.12 14.16 -19.94
CA MET A 591 -11.99 15.59 -19.69
C MET A 591 -12.39 15.91 -18.26
N HIS A 592 -11.46 16.33 -17.40
CA HIS A 592 -11.71 16.80 -16.02
C HIS A 592 -12.58 15.89 -15.13
N CYS A 593 -12.77 14.61 -15.48
CA CYS A 593 -13.76 13.73 -14.85
C CYS A 593 -13.15 12.48 -14.17
N LEU A 594 -11.83 12.31 -14.12
CA LEU A 594 -11.19 11.14 -13.49
C LEU A 594 -10.27 11.51 -12.30
N ASP A 595 -10.34 12.76 -11.86
CA ASP A 595 -9.36 13.32 -10.93
C ASP A 595 -9.70 12.94 -9.47
N GLN A 596 -11.00 12.87 -9.14
CA GLN A 596 -11.50 12.70 -7.77
C GLN A 596 -12.70 11.76 -7.71
N GLY A 597 -12.77 10.95 -6.64
CA GLY A 597 -13.95 10.14 -6.30
C GLY A 597 -14.32 8.99 -7.25
N ILE A 598 -13.54 8.74 -8.30
CA ILE A 598 -13.82 7.70 -9.29
C ILE A 598 -12.74 6.61 -9.25
N ASP A 599 -13.21 5.37 -9.33
CA ASP A 599 -12.39 4.18 -9.48
C ASP A 599 -11.95 4.04 -10.94
N ILE A 600 -10.71 4.42 -11.23
CA ILE A 600 -10.18 4.32 -12.59
C ILE A 600 -9.90 2.84 -12.89
N PRO A 601 -10.44 2.28 -13.99
CA PRO A 601 -10.13 0.94 -14.43
C PRO A 601 -8.63 0.72 -14.61
N ASP A 602 -8.19 -0.53 -14.49
CA ASP A 602 -6.80 -0.87 -14.71
C ASP A 602 -6.33 -0.46 -16.11
N CYS A 603 -5.31 0.37 -16.13
CA CYS A 603 -4.66 0.87 -17.33
C CYS A 603 -3.15 0.64 -17.22
N ASP A 604 -2.52 0.46 -18.37
CA ASP A 604 -1.06 0.32 -18.50
C ASP A 604 -0.40 1.56 -19.08
N SER A 605 -1.21 2.54 -19.51
CA SER A 605 -0.71 3.74 -20.16
C SER A 605 -1.57 4.97 -19.91
N LEU A 606 -0.91 6.13 -19.91
CA LEU A 606 -1.50 7.44 -19.66
C LEU A 606 -0.89 8.46 -20.61
N ILE A 607 -1.72 9.15 -21.39
CA ILE A 607 -1.33 10.31 -22.19
C ILE A 607 -1.93 11.57 -21.57
N LEU A 608 -1.05 12.46 -21.12
CA LEU A 608 -1.39 13.79 -20.62
C LEU A 608 -1.30 14.80 -21.77
N LEU A 609 -2.37 14.92 -22.56
CA LEU A 609 -2.47 15.94 -23.60
C LEU A 609 -2.72 17.32 -22.99
N SER A 610 -3.54 17.39 -21.92
CA SER A 610 -3.69 18.59 -21.09
C SER A 610 -3.45 18.27 -19.62
N SER A 611 -2.44 18.94 -19.06
CA SER A 611 -2.11 18.91 -17.64
C SER A 611 -2.52 20.21 -16.97
N SER A 612 -3.00 20.09 -15.73
CA SER A 612 -3.23 21.25 -14.88
C SER A 612 -1.92 21.95 -14.51
N GLY A 613 -1.99 23.27 -14.30
CA GLY A 613 -0.92 24.01 -13.64
C GLY A 613 -0.92 23.83 -12.11
N ASN A 614 -1.92 23.14 -11.56
CA ASN A 614 -2.00 22.79 -10.16
C ASN A 614 -1.30 21.44 -9.91
N PRO A 615 -0.21 21.40 -9.12
CA PRO A 615 0.53 20.18 -8.81
C PRO A 615 -0.33 19.02 -8.34
N ARG A 616 -1.32 19.36 -7.51
CA ARG A 616 -2.22 18.38 -6.91
C ARG A 616 -2.98 17.55 -7.94
N GLU A 617 -3.48 18.14 -9.03
CA GLU A 617 -4.33 17.43 -9.98
C GLU A 617 -3.56 16.34 -10.72
N TYR A 618 -2.36 16.64 -11.22
CA TYR A 618 -1.57 15.62 -11.93
C TYR A 618 -0.98 14.56 -10.98
N ILE A 619 -0.65 14.90 -9.73
CA ILE A 619 -0.21 13.93 -8.71
C ILE A 619 -1.35 12.96 -8.40
N GLN A 620 -2.57 13.48 -8.20
CA GLN A 620 -3.75 12.66 -7.92
C GLN A 620 -4.10 11.74 -9.10
N ARG A 621 -4.11 12.28 -10.33
CA ARG A 621 -4.33 11.52 -11.59
C ARG A 621 -3.34 10.37 -11.72
N ARG A 622 -2.04 10.65 -11.53
CA ARG A 622 -0.98 9.63 -11.62
C ARG A 622 -1.23 8.51 -10.62
N GLY A 623 -1.39 8.80 -9.33
CA GLY A 623 -1.53 7.73 -8.33
C GLY A 623 -2.77 6.85 -8.50
N ARG A 624 -3.82 7.33 -9.18
CA ARG A 624 -4.98 6.49 -9.54
C ARG A 624 -4.64 5.46 -10.63
N VAL A 625 -3.81 5.84 -11.60
CA VAL A 625 -3.32 4.95 -12.67
C VAL A 625 -2.32 3.93 -12.11
N LEU A 626 -1.51 4.32 -11.12
CA LEU A 626 -0.46 3.47 -10.55
C LEU A 626 -0.94 2.38 -9.59
N ARG A 627 -2.25 2.24 -9.34
CA ARG A 627 -2.78 1.18 -8.47
C ARG A 627 -2.31 -0.18 -8.96
N ASN A 628 -1.69 -0.95 -8.07
CA ASN A 628 -1.10 -2.22 -8.43
C ASN A 628 -2.05 -3.39 -8.17
N LYS A 629 -1.95 -4.44 -8.99
CA LYS A 629 -2.67 -5.71 -8.80
C LYS A 629 -1.80 -6.85 -9.30
N PRO A 630 -2.07 -8.10 -8.88
CA PRO A 630 -1.30 -9.25 -9.34
C PRO A 630 -1.24 -9.31 -10.87
N GLY A 631 -0.03 -9.39 -11.42
CA GLY A 631 0.22 -9.45 -12.87
C GLY A 631 0.18 -8.11 -13.60
N LYS A 632 -0.03 -6.97 -12.93
CA LYS A 632 0.11 -5.65 -13.57
C LYS A 632 1.59 -5.31 -13.77
N GLY A 633 1.95 -4.97 -15.00
CA GLY A 633 3.29 -4.53 -15.37
C GLY A 633 3.57 -3.06 -15.05
N ILE A 634 4.67 -2.55 -15.60
CA ILE A 634 5.05 -1.14 -15.49
C ILE A 634 4.12 -0.28 -16.33
N VAL A 635 3.65 0.85 -15.77
CA VAL A 635 2.80 1.82 -16.49
C VAL A 635 3.65 2.75 -17.36
N ASN A 636 3.17 3.11 -18.55
CA ASN A 636 3.80 4.13 -19.42
C ASN A 636 3.05 5.45 -19.36
N ILE A 637 3.72 6.53 -18.97
CA ILE A 637 3.15 7.88 -18.92
C ILE A 637 3.83 8.74 -19.98
N PHE A 638 3.04 9.30 -20.89
CA PHE A 638 3.47 10.27 -21.90
C PHE A 638 2.87 11.64 -21.60
N ASP A 639 3.71 12.66 -21.43
CA ASP A 639 3.28 14.03 -21.13
C ASP A 639 3.58 14.99 -22.29
N ILE A 640 2.57 15.67 -22.82
CA ILE A 640 2.76 16.63 -23.92
C ILE A 640 2.80 18.04 -23.33
N VAL A 641 4.02 18.58 -23.30
CA VAL A 641 4.34 19.87 -22.70
C VAL A 641 4.39 20.92 -23.79
N THR A 642 3.86 22.12 -23.54
CA THR A 642 3.93 23.22 -24.49
C THR A 642 4.85 24.32 -23.99
N LEU A 643 5.78 24.74 -24.84
CA LEU A 643 6.69 25.86 -24.61
C LEU A 643 6.49 26.98 -25.64
N PRO A 644 6.81 28.24 -25.30
CA PRO A 644 6.90 29.33 -26.27
C PRO A 644 7.90 29.02 -27.41
N ILE A 645 7.73 29.64 -28.58
CA ILE A 645 8.73 29.54 -29.68
C ILE A 645 9.97 30.36 -29.32
N SER A 646 9.75 31.56 -28.77
CA SER A 646 10.81 32.50 -28.40
C SER A 646 10.60 32.90 -26.94
N PRO A 647 11.12 32.09 -25.99
CA PRO A 647 11.00 32.34 -24.57
C PRO A 647 11.53 33.74 -24.20
N SER A 648 10.73 34.50 -23.48
CA SER A 648 11.15 35.77 -22.89
C SER A 648 11.28 35.67 -21.38
N SER A 649 11.90 36.66 -20.73
CA SER A 649 11.94 36.75 -19.27
C SER A 649 10.55 36.71 -18.62
N LYS A 650 9.51 37.17 -19.34
CA LYS A 650 8.11 37.17 -18.89
C LYS A 650 7.49 35.76 -18.87
N ASP A 651 8.10 34.80 -19.55
CA ASP A 651 7.65 33.41 -19.63
C ASP A 651 8.34 32.51 -18.61
N LYS A 652 9.36 33.00 -17.89
CA LYS A 652 10.18 32.18 -16.97
C LYS A 652 9.33 31.40 -15.96
N GLY A 653 8.36 32.04 -15.31
CA GLY A 653 7.48 31.37 -14.34
C GLY A 653 6.57 30.30 -14.97
N LEU A 654 6.14 30.51 -16.22
CA LEU A 654 5.32 29.54 -16.96
C LEU A 654 6.13 28.31 -17.34
N ILE A 655 7.35 28.52 -17.83
CA ILE A 655 8.29 27.45 -18.22
C ILE A 655 8.73 26.67 -16.98
N MET A 656 9.07 27.38 -15.90
CA MET A 656 9.44 26.76 -14.62
C MET A 656 8.32 25.84 -14.11
N ALA A 657 7.05 26.25 -14.17
CA ALA A 657 5.94 25.39 -13.79
C ALA A 657 5.83 24.10 -14.62
N GLN A 658 6.16 24.15 -15.93
CA GLN A 658 6.22 22.95 -16.76
C GLN A 658 7.40 22.04 -16.37
N PHE A 659 8.58 22.62 -16.16
CA PHE A 659 9.78 21.87 -15.77
C PHE A 659 9.65 21.24 -14.40
N LEU A 660 9.06 21.93 -13.42
CA LEU A 660 8.78 21.36 -12.11
C LEU A 660 7.83 20.16 -12.20
N ARG A 661 6.78 20.23 -13.04
CA ARG A 661 5.94 19.05 -13.30
C ARG A 661 6.74 17.91 -13.90
N ILE A 662 7.48 18.14 -14.99
CA ILE A 662 8.28 17.11 -15.65
C ILE A 662 9.26 16.48 -14.65
N TRP A 663 9.93 17.31 -13.86
CA TRP A 663 10.90 16.87 -12.86
C TRP A 663 10.26 16.04 -11.74
N GLU A 664 9.09 16.45 -11.26
CA GLU A 664 8.28 15.70 -10.28
C GLU A 664 7.96 14.29 -10.78
N PHE A 665 7.57 14.15 -12.05
CA PHE A 665 7.34 12.85 -12.67
C PHE A 665 8.61 12.04 -12.84
N ILE A 666 9.71 12.66 -13.29
CA ILE A 666 11.00 11.97 -13.51
C ILE A 666 11.53 11.38 -12.21
N LYS A 667 11.54 12.15 -11.11
CA LYS A 667 12.09 11.70 -9.81
C LYS A 667 11.43 10.43 -9.27
N ARG A 668 10.14 10.20 -9.60
CA ARG A 668 9.34 9.06 -9.13
C ARG A 668 9.12 7.99 -10.20
N SER A 669 9.80 8.13 -11.35
CA SER A 669 9.74 7.19 -12.48
C SER A 669 10.98 6.31 -12.55
N SER A 670 10.88 5.22 -13.30
CA SER A 670 12.01 4.38 -13.69
C SER A 670 12.62 4.80 -15.05
N SER A 671 12.66 6.09 -15.38
CA SER A 671 13.07 6.59 -16.72
C SER A 671 14.39 7.38 -16.74
N PRO A 672 15.55 6.71 -16.96
CA PRO A 672 16.82 7.40 -17.17
C PRO A 672 16.83 8.33 -18.40
N GLU A 673 16.14 7.93 -19.47
CA GLU A 673 16.12 8.67 -20.74
C GLU A 673 15.43 10.04 -20.61
N ALA A 674 14.29 10.09 -19.90
CA ALA A 674 13.59 11.35 -19.63
C ALA A 674 14.46 12.32 -18.83
N LYS A 675 15.27 11.81 -17.88
CA LYS A 675 16.23 12.62 -17.12
C LYS A 675 17.30 13.25 -18.03
N LEU A 676 17.81 12.50 -19.00
CA LEU A 676 18.74 13.04 -19.99
C LEU A 676 18.07 14.05 -20.94
N LYS A 677 16.81 13.79 -21.32
CA LYS A 677 16.01 14.67 -22.19
C LYS A 677 15.79 16.03 -21.54
N ILE A 678 15.36 16.09 -20.27
CA ILE A 678 15.09 17.38 -19.59
C ILE A 678 16.35 18.20 -19.38
N ARG A 679 17.51 17.59 -19.09
CA ARG A 679 18.79 18.31 -18.92
C ARG A 679 19.14 19.22 -20.10
N LYS A 680 18.83 18.78 -21.32
CA LYS A 680 19.03 19.59 -22.53
C LYS A 680 18.23 20.89 -22.44
N TYR A 681 16.96 20.81 -22.06
CA TYR A 681 16.09 21.98 -21.91
C TYR A 681 16.46 22.88 -20.72
N LEU A 682 16.88 22.29 -19.59
CA LEU A 682 17.34 23.04 -18.42
C LEU A 682 18.57 23.89 -18.73
N SER A 683 19.55 23.30 -19.43
CA SER A 683 20.76 24.03 -19.85
C SER A 683 20.46 25.21 -20.79
N MET A 684 19.44 25.09 -21.65
CA MET A 684 19.02 26.18 -22.54
C MET A 684 18.34 27.34 -21.80
N MET A 685 17.83 27.10 -20.59
CA MET A 685 17.04 28.06 -19.81
C MET A 685 17.76 28.57 -18.56
N ASP A 686 19.01 28.15 -18.34
CA ASP A 686 19.81 28.47 -17.16
C ASP A 686 19.07 28.14 -15.85
N VAL A 687 18.52 26.92 -15.79
CA VAL A 687 17.84 26.36 -14.60
C VAL A 687 18.61 25.12 -14.17
N SER A 688 18.88 24.97 -12.87
CA SER A 688 19.59 23.81 -12.32
C SER A 688 18.64 22.72 -11.79
N GLU A 689 19.14 21.49 -11.60
CA GLU A 689 18.38 20.42 -10.93
C GLU A 689 18.13 20.77 -9.46
N GLU A 690 19.10 21.42 -8.81
CA GLU A 690 19.03 21.86 -7.43
C GLU A 690 17.94 22.92 -7.22
N GLU A 691 17.77 23.84 -8.16
CA GLU A 691 16.68 24.82 -8.15
C GLU A 691 15.31 24.15 -8.25
N LEU A 692 15.17 23.15 -9.13
CA LEU A 692 13.92 22.40 -9.25
C LEU A 692 13.63 21.59 -7.98
N ASP A 693 14.65 21.00 -7.36
CA ASP A 693 14.51 20.28 -6.10
C ASP A 693 14.13 21.20 -4.94
N ALA A 694 14.74 22.39 -4.86
CA ALA A 694 14.40 23.38 -3.85
C ALA A 694 12.95 23.87 -3.98
N GLU A 695 12.48 24.09 -5.21
CA GLU A 695 11.09 24.47 -5.47
C GLU A 695 10.11 23.31 -5.24
N LEU A 696 10.46 22.08 -5.62
CA LEU A 696 9.63 20.91 -5.32
C LEU A 696 9.49 20.65 -3.81
N ASN A 697 10.51 20.95 -3.01
CA ASN A 697 10.43 20.79 -1.56
C ASN A 697 9.56 21.85 -0.87
N LYS A 698 9.26 22.96 -1.58
CA LYS A 698 8.26 23.94 -1.13
C LYS A 698 6.83 23.50 -1.47
N TRP A 699 6.68 22.49 -2.33
CA TRP A 699 5.41 21.93 -2.79
C TRP A 699 5.04 20.69 -1.99
#